data_AF-A0A8T5RK30-F1
#
_entry.id   AF-A0A8T5RK30-F1
#
_cell.length_a   1.000
_cell.length_b   1.000
_cell.length_c   1.000
_cell.angle_alpha   90.00
_cell.angle_beta   90.00
_cell.angle_gamma   90.00
#
_symmetry.space_group_name_H-M   'P 1'
#
loop_
_entity.id
_entity.type
_entity.pdbx_description
1 polymer ?
#
loop_
_entity_poly.entity_id
_entity_poly.type
_entity_poly.pdbx_seq_one_letter_code
_entity_poly.pdbx_strand_id
1 'polypeptide(L)'
;MVQINGVMCNALTFYDKDFKIIEDVNSLLIRHILTNDANSILLFGSTGDGNLFSNKIEEKIKLVNLVSEITEGKIPTLIRLYSDDEESILEEIGNLSKRFEDLEFMISPPISRKISEDNIKSYFESILGSINPKRQILLYNNPLQCAGNNIDPDVLKTLIKFPSLMGLNDSFYNIKNCKSYAQLINEDFSFFCGLEEHFQDFFQLIPLNQRKNTGIVSSLSNLVNSCSKLYFYALEDNLLELIQLQDQINDIRSNIFDIKKDEAKEKNGLKYAFLHLYKDLISNTNEEFKFINSKLQAEIEPISLEKIMAEVNYLLHNKQIYQLYPIGKKYIYQFHEIIKIFSKIGVLVQQGKVKKITGPYSADINTIYKVKFENNQLVFRFRTNRFFQFENLIKEKVLYPFLDNTIKSDDPNLREKIKTIINTKTGSYIFHKEKPPIIPAYNLIYFDETREIIPFIFSVQEYIRGKPLFQLINNYIDEGKNLDAKKFQIIFSTLGDYLGRLHEIKFDHYFKSILDIGKKHKDSYSEFFQHELESELQEAKKNDINFGDEIKRYFKEKQALIEDEDEFVLLHNGFNSQNVIVKEDRGILNLNGIIDFDNWCVGSRAQDFIKIDYLILKPLNILSYDNAFYKAYSKYYDIDKDFKKKIEIYKLLWLLKEFNFESELRRKYTKPEIQRSSSESLENYLFEIKAIIRNIFQ
;
A
#
# COMPACT_ATOMS: atom_id res chain seq x y z
N MET A 1 -11.26 -10.77 22.13
CA MET A 1 -11.73 -9.39 21.90
C MET A 1 -10.96 -8.87 20.71
N VAL A 2 -11.61 -8.19 19.77
CA VAL A 2 -10.92 -7.58 18.64
C VAL A 2 -10.48 -6.19 19.08
N GLN A 3 -9.17 -5.96 19.18
CA GLN A 3 -8.65 -4.62 19.45
C GLN A 3 -8.97 -3.71 18.25
N ILE A 4 -9.53 -2.54 18.52
CA ILE A 4 -9.91 -1.57 17.47
C ILE A 4 -8.84 -0.49 17.43
N ASN A 5 -8.12 -0.38 16.31
CA ASN A 5 -7.07 0.61 16.07
C ASN A 5 -7.07 1.03 14.59
N GLY A 6 -6.24 2.01 14.24
CA GLY A 6 -6.17 2.56 12.89
C GLY A 6 -7.31 3.50 12.53
N VAL A 7 -7.79 3.43 11.29
CA VAL A 7 -8.81 4.34 10.78
C VAL A 7 -10.20 3.80 11.11
N MET A 8 -10.89 4.48 12.00
CA MET A 8 -12.32 4.29 12.25
C MET A 8 -13.09 5.31 11.41
N CYS A 9 -13.85 4.85 10.42
CA CYS A 9 -14.69 5.75 9.65
C CYS A 9 -15.97 6.06 10.43
N ASN A 10 -16.19 7.33 10.77
CA ASN A 10 -17.46 7.81 11.30
C ASN A 10 -18.46 7.94 10.15
N ALA A 11 -19.18 6.86 9.88
CA ALA A 11 -19.94 6.70 8.64
C ALA A 11 -21.10 7.70 8.54
N LEU A 12 -21.31 8.23 7.34
CA LEU A 12 -22.54 8.93 7.00
C LEU A 12 -23.74 7.98 7.08
N THR A 13 -24.92 8.55 7.32
CA THR A 13 -26.19 7.82 7.23
C THR A 13 -27.08 8.50 6.22
N PHE A 14 -27.50 7.77 5.18
CA PHE A 14 -28.46 8.25 4.19
C PHE A 14 -29.87 7.73 4.51
N TYR A 15 -30.82 8.65 4.62
CA TYR A 15 -32.19 8.34 5.04
C TYR A 15 -33.21 9.25 4.35
N ASP A 16 -34.45 8.77 4.23
CA ASP A 16 -35.56 9.51 3.64
C ASP A 16 -36.17 10.56 4.59
N LYS A 17 -37.23 11.25 4.15
CA LYS A 17 -37.95 12.26 4.95
C LYS A 17 -38.59 11.70 6.22
N ASP A 18 -38.84 10.40 6.28
CA ASP A 18 -39.48 9.69 7.39
C ASP A 18 -38.44 9.02 8.32
N PHE A 19 -37.15 9.33 8.11
CA PHE A 19 -35.98 8.77 8.79
C PHE A 19 -35.77 7.28 8.54
N LYS A 20 -36.18 6.77 7.39
CA LYS A 20 -35.90 5.38 6.98
C LYS A 20 -34.58 5.28 6.24
N ILE A 21 -33.79 4.26 6.56
CA ILE A 21 -32.50 3.98 5.91
C ILE A 21 -32.72 3.62 4.44
N ILE A 22 -32.01 4.31 3.57
CA ILE A 22 -32.00 4.00 2.14
C ILE A 22 -30.86 3.05 1.84
N GLU A 23 -31.21 1.77 1.68
CA GLU A 23 -30.26 0.66 1.64
C GLU A 23 -29.26 0.76 0.49
N ASP A 24 -29.71 1.14 -0.71
CA ASP A 24 -28.83 1.15 -1.89
C ASP A 24 -27.65 2.11 -1.74
N VAL A 25 -27.89 3.32 -1.23
CA VAL A 25 -26.82 4.32 -1.06
C VAL A 25 -25.98 4.04 0.16
N ASN A 26 -26.55 3.57 1.28
CA ASN A 26 -25.71 3.14 2.39
C ASN A 26 -24.86 1.91 2.00
N SER A 27 -25.38 1.01 1.17
CA SER A 27 -24.60 -0.12 0.63
C SER A 27 -23.41 0.35 -0.19
N LEU A 28 -23.64 1.34 -1.06
CA LEU A 28 -22.59 1.96 -1.86
C LEU A 28 -21.56 2.66 -0.97
N LEU A 29 -22.02 3.40 0.05
CA LEU A 29 -21.17 4.06 1.03
C LEU A 29 -20.30 3.07 1.79
N ILE A 30 -20.87 1.97 2.32
CA ILE A 30 -20.12 0.97 3.08
C ILE A 30 -19.04 0.35 2.21
N ARG A 31 -19.36 -0.01 0.96
CA ARG A 31 -18.35 -0.52 0.00
C ARG A 31 -17.26 0.51 -0.28
N HIS A 32 -17.61 1.79 -0.31
CA HIS A 32 -16.69 2.89 -0.57
C HIS A 32 -15.75 3.10 0.62
N ILE A 33 -16.29 3.10 1.84
CA ILE A 33 -15.53 3.12 3.09
C ILE A 33 -14.53 1.96 3.15
N LEU A 34 -14.95 0.76 2.76
CA LEU A 34 -14.06 -0.40 2.67
C LEU A 34 -12.95 -0.21 1.62
N THR A 35 -13.26 0.45 0.51
CA THR A 35 -12.27 0.78 -0.54
C THR A 35 -11.30 1.88 -0.09
N ASN A 36 -11.72 2.71 0.87
CA ASN A 36 -10.88 3.69 1.54
C ASN A 36 -10.05 3.10 2.70
N ASP A 37 -10.04 1.76 2.85
CA ASP A 37 -9.22 1.02 3.82
C ASP A 37 -9.54 1.35 5.29
N ALA A 38 -10.79 1.67 5.62
CA ALA A 38 -11.19 1.81 7.02
C ALA A 38 -10.99 0.49 7.79
N ASN A 39 -10.32 0.58 8.94
CA ASN A 39 -10.10 -0.54 9.86
C ASN A 39 -11.35 -0.89 10.68
N SER A 40 -12.24 0.07 10.90
CA SER A 40 -13.52 -0.11 11.58
C SER A 40 -14.54 0.92 11.11
N ILE A 41 -15.82 0.65 11.35
CA ILE A 41 -16.93 1.54 11.02
C ILE A 41 -17.65 1.95 12.30
N LEU A 42 -17.80 3.25 12.51
CA LEU A 42 -18.68 3.82 13.53
C LEU A 42 -19.98 4.27 12.87
N LEU A 43 -21.06 3.57 13.19
CA LEU A 43 -22.42 3.89 12.77
C LEU A 43 -23.06 4.87 13.74
N PHE A 44 -23.94 5.70 13.19
CA PHE A 44 -24.69 6.68 13.96
C PHE A 44 -23.79 7.54 14.84
N GLY A 45 -22.55 7.84 14.44
CA GLY A 45 -21.77 8.87 15.11
C GLY A 45 -22.34 10.26 14.84
N SER A 46 -21.63 11.31 15.29
CA SER A 46 -22.04 12.69 15.00
C SER A 46 -22.18 12.92 13.49
N THR A 47 -21.20 12.49 12.70
CA THR A 47 -21.21 12.56 11.22
C THR A 47 -22.38 11.81 10.58
N GLY A 48 -22.84 10.72 11.19
CA GLY A 48 -23.96 9.89 10.73
C GLY A 48 -25.34 10.29 11.27
N ASP A 49 -25.48 11.49 11.85
CA ASP A 49 -26.74 12.01 12.43
C ASP A 49 -27.39 11.09 13.48
N GLY A 50 -26.58 10.42 14.29
CA GLY A 50 -27.07 9.40 15.23
C GLY A 50 -28.10 9.87 16.26
N ASN A 51 -28.05 11.15 16.65
CA ASN A 51 -29.01 11.75 17.57
C ASN A 51 -30.46 11.73 17.03
N LEU A 52 -30.64 11.78 15.71
CA LEU A 52 -31.97 11.70 15.08
C LEU A 52 -32.55 10.28 15.15
N PHE A 53 -31.72 9.28 15.44
CA PHE A 53 -32.07 7.87 15.49
C PHE A 53 -32.16 7.29 16.91
N SER A 54 -32.07 8.10 17.98
CA SER A 54 -32.15 7.61 19.36
C SER A 54 -33.35 6.69 19.61
N ASN A 55 -34.53 7.05 19.10
CA ASN A 55 -35.78 6.29 19.26
C ASN A 55 -36.14 5.42 18.05
N LYS A 56 -35.16 5.08 17.20
CA LYS A 56 -35.37 4.39 15.91
C LYS A 56 -34.60 3.08 15.82
N ILE A 57 -34.84 2.19 16.79
CA ILE A 57 -34.11 0.92 16.92
C ILE A 57 -34.19 0.03 15.66
N GLU A 58 -35.34 0.01 14.97
CA GLU A 58 -35.52 -0.79 13.76
C GLU A 58 -34.61 -0.33 12.62
N GLU A 59 -34.44 0.98 12.43
CA GLU A 59 -33.55 1.57 11.42
C GLU A 59 -32.07 1.36 11.79
N LYS A 60 -31.74 1.40 13.08
CA LYS A 60 -30.40 1.02 13.57
C LYS A 60 -30.06 -0.43 13.22
N ILE A 61 -30.98 -1.35 13.53
CA ILE A 61 -30.85 -2.78 13.20
C ILE A 61 -30.68 -2.98 11.69
N LYS A 62 -31.47 -2.26 10.89
CA LYS A 62 -31.43 -2.32 9.42
C LYS A 62 -30.05 -1.95 8.87
N LEU A 63 -29.46 -0.84 9.34
CA LEU A 63 -28.13 -0.43 8.90
C LEU A 63 -27.02 -1.38 9.39
N VAL A 64 -27.12 -1.88 10.63
CA VAL A 64 -26.15 -2.86 11.15
C VAL A 64 -26.18 -4.17 10.35
N ASN A 65 -27.36 -4.66 9.97
CA ASN A 65 -27.48 -5.82 9.07
C ASN A 65 -26.76 -5.57 7.75
N LEU A 66 -27.01 -4.42 7.12
CA LEU A 66 -26.40 -4.07 5.84
C LEU A 66 -24.87 -4.01 5.92
N VAL A 67 -24.33 -3.43 6.99
CA VAL A 67 -22.88 -3.39 7.24
C VAL A 67 -22.33 -4.80 7.45
N SER A 68 -23.00 -5.62 8.27
CA SER A 68 -22.58 -7.00 8.52
C SER A 68 -22.53 -7.83 7.24
N GLU A 69 -23.55 -7.71 6.39
CA GLU A 69 -23.62 -8.41 5.09
C GLU A 69 -22.50 -7.98 4.13
N ILE A 70 -22.21 -6.68 4.03
CA ILE A 70 -21.20 -6.16 3.11
C ILE A 70 -19.78 -6.43 3.61
N THR A 71 -19.55 -6.30 4.92
CA THR A 71 -18.23 -6.50 5.53
C THR A 71 -17.91 -7.97 5.77
N GLU A 72 -18.92 -8.86 5.75
CA GLU A 72 -18.81 -10.27 6.14
C GLU A 72 -18.18 -10.43 7.54
N GLY A 73 -18.41 -9.47 8.44
CA GLY A 73 -17.85 -9.43 9.80
C GLY A 73 -16.33 -9.22 9.88
N LYS A 74 -15.66 -8.84 8.78
CA LYS A 74 -14.18 -8.77 8.72
C LYS A 74 -13.58 -7.55 9.41
N ILE A 75 -14.37 -6.50 9.64
CA ILE A 75 -13.93 -5.31 10.35
C ILE A 75 -14.90 -4.99 11.49
N PRO A 76 -14.40 -4.49 12.64
CA PRO A 76 -15.25 -4.08 13.75
C PRO A 76 -16.27 -3.04 13.33
N THR A 77 -17.49 -3.20 13.81
CA THR A 77 -18.57 -2.22 13.67
C THR A 77 -18.98 -1.74 15.06
N LEU A 78 -18.98 -0.42 15.24
CA LEU A 78 -19.46 0.23 16.44
C LEU A 78 -20.73 1.01 16.15
N ILE A 79 -21.56 1.18 17.16
CA ILE A 79 -22.68 2.13 17.13
C ILE A 79 -22.54 3.14 18.28
N ARG A 80 -22.70 4.43 18.00
CA ARG A 80 -22.76 5.44 19.06
C ARG A 80 -24.18 5.52 19.63
N LEU A 81 -24.27 5.52 20.96
CA LEU A 81 -25.51 5.65 21.70
C LEU A 81 -25.69 7.08 22.24
N TYR A 82 -26.93 7.55 22.30
CA TYR A 82 -27.28 8.92 22.67
C TYR A 82 -28.38 8.91 23.75
N SER A 83 -27.98 9.06 25.02
CA SER A 83 -28.89 9.24 26.14
C SER A 83 -28.16 9.91 27.31
N ASP A 84 -28.89 10.68 28.13
CA ASP A 84 -28.40 11.24 29.41
C ASP A 84 -28.58 10.28 30.59
N ASP A 85 -29.33 9.20 30.36
CA ASP A 85 -29.81 8.23 31.32
C ASP A 85 -29.14 6.87 31.09
N GLU A 86 -28.60 6.29 32.16
CA GLU A 86 -27.85 5.02 32.14
C GLU A 86 -28.72 3.80 31.85
N GLU A 87 -29.97 3.77 32.34
CA GLU A 87 -30.90 2.65 32.11
C GLU A 87 -31.23 2.53 30.62
N SER A 88 -31.47 3.67 29.97
CA SER A 88 -31.76 3.74 28.53
C SER A 88 -30.57 3.25 27.68
N ILE A 89 -29.33 3.57 28.08
CA ILE A 89 -28.12 3.06 27.42
C ILE A 89 -28.03 1.53 27.59
N LEU A 90 -28.23 1.02 28.81
CA LEU A 90 -28.16 -0.40 29.10
C LEU A 90 -29.24 -1.21 28.37
N GLU A 91 -30.46 -0.67 28.28
CA GLU A 91 -31.54 -1.28 27.51
C GLU A 91 -31.18 -1.39 26.02
N GLU A 92 -30.65 -0.31 25.44
CA GLU A 92 -30.28 -0.30 24.03
C GLU A 92 -29.11 -1.25 23.72
N ILE A 93 -28.07 -1.26 24.56
CA ILE A 93 -26.97 -2.24 24.49
C ILE A 93 -27.53 -3.66 24.55
N GLY A 94 -28.44 -3.94 25.49
CA GLY A 94 -29.06 -5.24 25.64
C GLY A 94 -29.88 -5.67 24.42
N ASN A 95 -30.63 -4.75 23.83
CA ASN A 95 -31.46 -5.02 22.65
C ASN A 95 -30.62 -5.32 21.40
N LEU A 96 -29.55 -4.55 21.18
CA LEU A 96 -28.65 -4.75 20.04
C LEU A 96 -27.74 -5.97 20.22
N SER A 97 -27.23 -6.19 21.44
CA SER A 97 -26.37 -7.33 21.77
C SER A 97 -27.05 -8.69 21.56
N LYS A 98 -28.39 -8.76 21.74
CA LYS A 98 -29.18 -9.98 21.45
C LYS A 98 -29.23 -10.32 19.97
N ARG A 99 -29.04 -9.34 19.09
CA ARG A 99 -29.14 -9.49 17.62
C ARG A 99 -27.77 -9.59 16.96
N PHE A 100 -26.76 -8.95 17.54
CA PHE A 100 -25.44 -8.80 16.96
C PHE A 100 -24.36 -9.16 17.99
N GLU A 101 -23.68 -10.29 17.80
CA GLU A 101 -22.61 -10.73 18.71
C GLU A 101 -21.35 -9.87 18.58
N ASP A 102 -21.03 -9.43 17.36
CA ASP A 102 -19.80 -8.68 17.03
C ASP A 102 -19.99 -7.15 16.97
N LEU A 103 -21.15 -6.63 17.39
CA LEU A 103 -21.41 -5.19 17.47
C LEU A 103 -20.91 -4.63 18.80
N GLU A 104 -20.13 -3.55 18.70
CA GLU A 104 -19.57 -2.83 19.84
C GLU A 104 -20.17 -1.42 19.96
N PHE A 105 -19.89 -0.72 21.06
CA PHE A 105 -20.62 0.51 21.41
C PHE A 105 -19.69 1.69 21.66
N MET A 106 -20.13 2.88 21.28
CA MET A 106 -19.51 4.15 21.66
C MET A 106 -20.46 4.96 22.54
N ILE A 107 -19.98 5.46 23.68
CA ILE A 107 -20.81 6.15 24.68
C ILE A 107 -20.12 7.44 25.12
N SER A 108 -20.89 8.51 25.25
CA SER A 108 -20.42 9.81 25.75
C SER A 108 -20.91 10.09 27.17
N PRO A 109 -20.37 11.10 27.87
CA PRO A 109 -21.05 11.65 29.04
C PRO A 109 -22.46 12.16 28.66
N PRO A 110 -23.30 12.50 29.66
CA PRO A 110 -24.57 13.16 29.41
C PRO A 110 -24.41 14.36 28.48
N ILE A 111 -25.29 14.45 27.50
CA ILE A 111 -25.22 15.32 26.34
C ILE A 111 -25.91 16.66 26.63
N SER A 112 -27.09 16.61 27.24
CA SER A 112 -27.93 17.81 27.41
C SER A 112 -27.73 18.55 28.74
N ARG A 113 -27.09 17.90 29.72
CA ARG A 113 -26.92 18.43 31.08
C ARG A 113 -25.49 18.30 31.58
N LYS A 114 -24.99 19.36 32.22
CA LYS A 114 -23.71 19.33 32.91
C LYS A 114 -23.84 18.61 34.25
N ILE A 115 -22.87 17.76 34.58
CA ILE A 115 -22.76 17.06 35.86
C ILE A 115 -21.37 17.25 36.48
N SER A 116 -21.22 16.94 37.77
CA SER A 116 -19.90 16.98 38.44
C SER A 116 -19.01 15.83 37.96
N GLU A 117 -17.71 15.98 38.13
CA GLU A 117 -16.71 14.95 37.77
C GLU A 117 -16.98 13.61 38.48
N ASP A 118 -17.32 13.65 39.78
CA ASP A 118 -17.73 12.46 40.55
C ASP A 118 -18.95 11.76 39.96
N ASN A 119 -19.90 12.53 39.40
CA ASN A 119 -21.07 11.98 38.73
C ASN A 119 -20.73 11.43 37.35
N ILE A 120 -19.77 12.02 36.61
CA ILE A 120 -19.28 11.47 35.33
C ILE A 120 -18.65 10.11 35.58
N LYS A 121 -17.82 10.00 36.63
CA LYS A 121 -17.23 8.73 37.04
C LYS A 121 -18.32 7.72 37.39
N SER A 122 -19.26 8.08 38.28
CA SER A 122 -20.33 7.18 38.73
C SER A 122 -21.20 6.70 37.57
N TYR A 123 -21.51 7.59 36.62
CA TYR A 123 -22.28 7.26 35.41
C TYR A 123 -21.59 6.17 34.57
N PHE A 124 -20.28 6.32 34.29
CA PHE A 124 -19.56 5.30 33.52
C PHE A 124 -19.30 4.02 34.32
N GLU A 125 -19.04 4.11 35.63
CA GLU A 125 -18.91 2.92 36.49
C GLU A 125 -20.21 2.10 36.52
N SER A 126 -21.38 2.76 36.56
CA SER A 126 -22.70 2.10 36.49
C SER A 126 -22.88 1.35 35.16
N ILE A 127 -22.61 2.00 34.03
CA ILE A 127 -22.75 1.40 32.71
C ILE A 127 -21.76 0.24 32.51
N LEU A 128 -20.46 0.50 32.73
CA LEU A 128 -19.40 -0.50 32.53
C LEU A 128 -19.53 -1.70 33.48
N GLY A 129 -20.01 -1.47 34.71
CA GLY A 129 -20.26 -2.53 35.69
C GLY A 129 -21.48 -3.40 35.39
N SER A 130 -22.41 -2.92 34.56
CA SER A 130 -23.68 -3.60 34.27
C SER A 130 -23.68 -4.39 32.95
N ILE A 131 -22.68 -4.20 32.09
CA ILE A 131 -22.60 -4.88 30.79
C ILE A 131 -21.75 -6.15 30.84
N ASN A 132 -21.99 -7.06 29.87
CA ASN A 132 -21.20 -8.27 29.72
C ASN A 132 -19.72 -7.90 29.44
N PRO A 133 -18.73 -8.44 30.19
CA PRO A 133 -17.31 -8.14 30.01
C PRO A 133 -16.74 -8.45 28.61
N LYS A 134 -17.43 -9.25 27.80
CA LYS A 134 -17.04 -9.51 26.41
C LYS A 134 -17.40 -8.37 25.46
N ARG A 135 -18.36 -7.53 25.82
CA ARG A 135 -18.75 -6.34 25.05
C ARG A 135 -17.75 -5.23 25.26
N GLN A 136 -17.49 -4.49 24.21
CA GLN A 136 -16.51 -3.44 24.20
C GLN A 136 -17.18 -2.08 24.04
N ILE A 137 -16.72 -1.15 24.87
CA ILE A 137 -17.19 0.22 24.94
C ILE A 137 -16.00 1.14 24.67
N LEU A 138 -16.17 1.99 23.66
CA LEU A 138 -15.29 3.12 23.38
C LEU A 138 -15.92 4.38 23.97
N LEU A 139 -15.23 5.07 24.86
CA LEU A 139 -15.73 6.32 25.40
C LEU A 139 -15.54 7.46 24.40
N TYR A 140 -16.49 8.38 24.31
CA TYR A 140 -16.41 9.59 23.48
C TYR A 140 -16.30 10.83 24.35
N ASN A 141 -15.19 11.56 24.24
CA ASN A 141 -15.00 12.83 24.94
C ASN A 141 -15.11 14.00 23.97
N ASN A 142 -16.15 14.82 24.14
CA ASN A 142 -16.29 16.11 23.47
C ASN A 142 -17.12 17.05 24.34
N PRO A 143 -16.48 17.84 25.23
CA PRO A 143 -17.18 18.74 26.13
C PRO A 143 -18.02 19.79 25.39
N LEU A 144 -17.64 20.17 24.16
CA LEU A 144 -18.41 21.12 23.35
C LEU A 144 -19.76 20.55 22.92
N GLN A 145 -19.84 19.23 22.69
CA GLN A 145 -21.08 18.52 22.36
C GLN A 145 -21.79 17.92 23.58
N CYS A 146 -21.15 17.89 24.75
CA CYS A 146 -21.67 17.20 25.94
C CYS A 146 -21.91 18.15 27.12
N ALA A 147 -22.52 19.31 26.88
CA ALA A 147 -22.85 20.32 27.91
C ALA A 147 -21.67 20.74 28.83
N GLY A 148 -20.44 20.69 28.31
CA GLY A 148 -19.22 20.98 29.07
C GLY A 148 -18.75 19.85 29.99
N ASN A 149 -19.29 18.64 29.86
CA ASN A 149 -18.81 17.45 30.54
C ASN A 149 -17.52 16.95 29.87
N ASN A 150 -16.45 16.85 30.65
CA ASN A 150 -15.15 16.34 30.23
C ASN A 150 -14.84 15.04 30.97
N ILE A 151 -14.28 14.05 30.26
CA ILE A 151 -13.78 12.82 30.87
C ILE A 151 -12.36 13.08 31.34
N ASP A 152 -12.15 13.52 32.58
CA ASP A 152 -10.79 13.81 33.05
C ASP A 152 -9.88 12.56 33.12
N PRO A 153 -8.55 12.70 32.93
CA PRO A 153 -7.62 11.57 32.97
C PRO A 153 -7.69 10.73 34.24
N ASP A 154 -7.97 11.35 35.39
CA ASP A 154 -8.13 10.66 36.66
C ASP A 154 -9.40 9.80 36.69
N VAL A 155 -10.50 10.29 36.12
CA VAL A 155 -11.72 9.49 35.91
C VAL A 155 -11.39 8.31 35.01
N LEU A 156 -10.80 8.55 33.84
CA LEU A 156 -10.49 7.48 32.88
C LEU A 156 -9.57 6.41 33.48
N LYS A 157 -8.55 6.81 34.24
CA LYS A 157 -7.63 5.88 34.93
C LYS A 157 -8.36 4.95 35.89
N THR A 158 -9.45 5.41 36.53
CA THR A 158 -10.27 4.54 37.38
C THR A 158 -11.16 3.59 36.58
N LEU A 159 -11.55 3.96 35.36
CA LEU A 159 -12.44 3.16 34.51
C LEU A 159 -11.69 2.07 33.72
N ILE A 160 -10.38 2.21 33.48
CA ILE A 160 -9.58 1.20 32.74
C ILE A 160 -9.58 -0.18 33.40
N LYS A 161 -9.93 -0.28 34.68
CA LYS A 161 -10.10 -1.57 35.38
C LYS A 161 -11.25 -2.43 34.81
N PHE A 162 -12.19 -1.84 34.07
CA PHE A 162 -13.32 -2.57 33.50
C PHE A 162 -12.91 -3.25 32.20
N PRO A 163 -13.01 -4.60 32.08
CA PRO A 163 -12.59 -5.33 30.87
C PRO A 163 -13.36 -4.95 29.61
N SER A 164 -14.55 -4.36 29.77
CA SER A 164 -15.38 -3.88 28.68
C SER A 164 -14.96 -2.51 28.14
N LEU A 165 -14.08 -1.77 28.83
CA LEU A 165 -13.60 -0.48 28.34
C LEU A 165 -12.41 -0.69 27.40
N MET A 166 -12.64 -0.52 26.10
CA MET A 166 -11.61 -0.75 25.08
C MET A 166 -10.85 0.51 24.65
N GLY A 167 -11.31 1.70 25.04
CA GLY A 167 -10.64 2.90 24.60
C GLY A 167 -11.34 4.22 24.90
N LEU A 168 -10.69 5.28 24.43
CA LEU A 168 -11.21 6.65 24.39
C LEU A 168 -11.05 7.24 22.99
N ASN A 169 -12.10 7.85 22.47
CA ASN A 169 -12.09 8.77 21.33
C ASN A 169 -12.21 10.21 21.84
N ASP A 170 -11.15 11.01 21.71
CA ASP A 170 -11.12 12.40 22.16
C ASP A 170 -11.28 13.37 20.99
N SER A 171 -12.38 14.12 20.99
CA SER A 171 -12.66 15.22 20.06
C SER A 171 -12.56 16.60 20.73
N PHE A 172 -11.76 16.74 21.80
CA PHE A 172 -11.53 18.03 22.46
C PHE A 172 -10.13 18.59 22.25
N TYR A 173 -9.13 17.70 22.13
CA TYR A 173 -7.73 18.03 21.87
C TYR A 173 -7.12 18.99 22.91
N ASN A 174 -7.44 18.75 24.19
CA ASN A 174 -6.68 19.38 25.27
C ASN A 174 -5.32 18.67 25.42
N ILE A 175 -4.24 19.31 24.97
CA ILE A 175 -2.89 18.73 24.93
C ILE A 175 -2.45 18.12 26.28
N LYS A 176 -2.82 18.74 27.42
CA LYS A 176 -2.50 18.21 28.75
C LYS A 176 -3.20 16.87 28.99
N ASN A 177 -4.49 16.79 28.66
CA ASN A 177 -5.26 15.57 28.78
C ASN A 177 -4.80 14.51 27.77
N CYS A 178 -4.55 14.88 26.51
CA CYS A 178 -4.03 13.96 25.49
C CYS A 178 -2.72 13.30 25.93
N LYS A 179 -1.79 14.06 26.53
CA LYS A 179 -0.54 13.50 27.09
C LYS A 179 -0.81 12.48 28.21
N SER A 180 -1.78 12.76 29.09
CA SER A 180 -2.15 11.83 30.15
C SER A 180 -2.86 10.58 29.60
N TYR A 181 -3.78 10.73 28.63
CA TYR A 181 -4.45 9.60 27.98
C TYR A 181 -3.47 8.71 27.21
N ALA A 182 -2.47 9.31 26.53
CA ALA A 182 -1.45 8.55 25.80
C ALA A 182 -0.65 7.59 26.69
N GLN A 183 -0.49 7.90 27.98
CA GLN A 183 0.17 7.01 28.95
C GLN A 183 -0.67 5.79 29.34
N LEU A 184 -1.96 5.78 29.01
CA LEU A 184 -2.89 4.71 29.33
C LEU A 184 -3.00 3.67 28.21
N ILE A 185 -2.45 3.96 27.02
CA ILE A 185 -2.49 3.08 25.86
C ILE A 185 -1.75 1.77 26.15
N ASN A 186 -2.40 0.66 25.83
CA ASN A 186 -1.82 -0.67 25.91
C ASN A 186 -2.52 -1.61 24.90
N GLU A 187 -2.31 -2.91 25.01
CA GLU A 187 -2.88 -3.89 24.07
C GLU A 187 -4.41 -4.06 24.22
N ASP A 188 -4.97 -3.69 25.37
CA ASP A 188 -6.40 -3.78 25.67
C ASP A 188 -7.12 -2.42 25.62
N PHE A 189 -6.38 -1.30 25.60
CA PHE A 189 -6.94 0.05 25.60
C PHE A 189 -6.36 0.93 24.49
N SER A 190 -7.25 1.41 23.61
CA SER A 190 -6.92 2.26 22.47
C SER A 190 -7.32 3.72 22.69
N PHE A 191 -6.42 4.64 22.33
CA PHE A 191 -6.70 6.07 22.34
C PHE A 191 -6.84 6.56 20.90
N PHE A 192 -7.95 7.19 20.55
CA PHE A 192 -8.25 7.68 19.22
C PHE A 192 -8.25 9.20 19.17
N CYS A 193 -7.69 9.73 18.09
CA CYS A 193 -7.85 11.11 17.70
C CYS A 193 -9.22 11.30 17.05
N GLY A 194 -10.10 12.05 17.71
CA GLY A 194 -11.44 12.37 17.22
C GLY A 194 -11.52 13.69 16.45
N LEU A 195 -10.40 14.40 16.27
CA LEU A 195 -10.26 15.60 15.45
C LEU A 195 -9.17 15.36 14.41
N GLU A 196 -9.59 14.94 13.21
CA GLU A 196 -8.69 14.52 12.13
C GLU A 196 -7.70 15.62 11.67
N GLU A 197 -7.99 16.90 11.91
CA GLU A 197 -7.05 18.02 11.68
C GLU A 197 -5.82 18.03 12.59
N HIS A 198 -5.93 17.36 13.73
CA HIS A 198 -4.90 17.35 14.77
C HIS A 198 -4.20 15.99 14.84
N PHE A 199 -4.46 15.09 13.88
CA PHE A 199 -3.95 13.72 13.95
C PHE A 199 -2.42 13.67 13.99
N GLN A 200 -1.72 14.44 13.15
CA GLN A 200 -0.25 14.48 13.14
C GLN A 200 0.33 14.96 14.48
N ASP A 201 -0.27 15.95 15.14
CA ASP A 201 0.19 16.40 16.46
C ASP A 201 -0.16 15.38 17.56
N PHE A 202 -1.40 14.90 17.56
CA PHE A 202 -1.88 13.86 18.47
C PHE A 202 -0.95 12.65 18.44
N PHE A 203 -0.58 12.20 17.24
CA PHE A 203 0.15 10.97 17.05
C PHE A 203 1.60 11.09 17.52
N GLN A 204 2.19 12.28 17.47
CA GLN A 204 3.52 12.55 18.06
C GLN A 204 3.53 12.48 19.59
N LEU A 205 2.36 12.60 20.25
CA LEU A 205 2.26 12.37 21.69
C LEU A 205 2.31 10.88 22.06
N ILE A 206 2.15 9.99 21.07
CA ILE A 206 2.06 8.54 21.29
C ILE A 206 3.46 7.91 21.20
N PRO A 207 3.89 7.14 22.22
CA PRO A 207 5.14 6.38 22.16
C PRO A 207 5.20 5.45 20.95
N LEU A 208 6.36 5.38 20.28
CA LEU A 208 6.56 4.61 19.04
C LEU A 208 6.02 3.18 19.11
N ASN A 209 6.30 2.45 20.20
CA ASN A 209 5.85 1.08 20.41
C ASN A 209 4.34 0.92 20.66
N GLN A 210 3.64 2.01 21.02
CA GLN A 210 2.20 2.05 21.27
C GLN A 210 1.41 2.59 20.08
N ARG A 211 2.07 3.11 19.04
CA ARG A 211 1.42 3.68 17.84
C ARG A 211 0.47 2.72 17.12
N LYS A 212 0.74 1.41 17.19
CA LYS A 212 -0.14 0.36 16.64
C LYS A 212 -1.47 0.21 17.40
N ASN A 213 -1.54 0.70 18.64
CA ASN A 213 -2.68 0.58 19.55
C ASN A 213 -3.57 1.85 19.55
N THR A 214 -3.30 2.82 18.66
CA THR A 214 -4.05 4.08 18.53
C THR A 214 -4.68 4.18 17.14
N GLY A 215 -5.35 5.30 16.85
CA GLY A 215 -6.03 5.49 15.59
C GLY A 215 -6.64 6.88 15.43
N ILE A 216 -7.37 7.04 14.34
CA ILE A 216 -8.11 8.24 13.96
C ILE A 216 -9.57 7.89 13.74
N VAL A 217 -10.49 8.67 14.31
CA VAL A 217 -11.90 8.64 13.96
C VAL A 217 -12.13 9.71 12.89
N SER A 218 -12.31 9.29 11.65
CA SER A 218 -12.35 10.20 10.49
C SER A 218 -13.74 10.25 9.87
N SER A 219 -14.22 11.47 9.65
CA SER A 219 -15.38 11.73 8.80
C SER A 219 -14.96 11.75 7.32
N LEU A 220 -13.78 12.27 6.99
CA LEU A 220 -13.30 12.36 5.61
C LEU A 220 -13.12 11.00 4.93
N SER A 221 -12.95 9.92 5.71
CA SER A 221 -12.86 8.55 5.21
C SER A 221 -14.13 8.06 4.49
N ASN A 222 -15.27 8.75 4.67
CA ASN A 222 -16.47 8.56 3.84
C ASN A 222 -16.26 8.97 2.39
N LEU A 223 -15.19 9.71 2.09
CA LEU A 223 -14.91 10.30 0.78
C LEU A 223 -13.53 9.90 0.27
N VAL A 224 -12.45 10.13 1.03
CA VAL A 224 -11.03 9.90 0.62
C VAL A 224 -10.36 8.77 1.41
N ASN A 225 -9.34 8.12 0.83
CA ASN A 225 -8.46 7.15 1.54
C ASN A 225 -7.32 7.85 2.32
N SER A 226 -7.19 9.19 2.22
CA SER A 226 -6.04 9.92 2.78
C SER A 226 -5.78 9.66 4.27
N CYS A 227 -6.81 9.40 5.09
CA CYS A 227 -6.63 9.08 6.51
C CYS A 227 -5.92 7.73 6.75
N SER A 228 -6.12 6.74 5.87
CA SER A 228 -5.43 5.44 5.93
C SER A 228 -3.96 5.57 5.57
N LYS A 229 -3.64 6.40 4.57
CA LYS A 229 -2.26 6.78 4.25
C LYS A 229 -1.61 7.58 5.39
N LEU A 230 -2.35 8.50 5.99
CA LEU A 230 -1.88 9.31 7.11
C LEU A 230 -1.52 8.42 8.30
N TYR A 231 -2.41 7.50 8.68
CA TYR A 231 -2.13 6.51 9.72
C TYR A 231 -0.92 5.62 9.38
N PHE A 232 -0.76 5.20 8.13
CA PHE A 232 0.39 4.42 7.69
C PHE A 232 1.72 5.18 7.85
N TYR A 233 1.81 6.43 7.37
CA TYR A 233 3.03 7.23 7.56
C TYR A 233 3.33 7.47 9.04
N ALA A 234 2.29 7.59 9.85
CA ALA A 234 2.41 7.67 11.29
C ALA A 234 3.08 6.39 11.85
N LEU A 235 2.59 5.20 11.48
CA LEU A 235 3.16 3.92 11.92
C LEU A 235 4.62 3.72 11.48
N GLU A 236 4.97 4.11 10.26
CA GLU A 236 6.33 3.96 9.72
C GLU A 236 7.29 5.09 10.17
N ASP A 237 6.82 6.04 10.98
CA ASP A 237 7.58 7.22 11.44
C ASP A 237 8.11 8.11 10.29
N ASN A 238 7.39 8.14 9.16
CA ASN A 238 7.66 8.98 8.00
C ASN A 238 7.13 10.40 8.25
N LEU A 239 7.83 11.16 9.11
CA LEU A 239 7.33 12.43 9.64
C LEU A 239 7.08 13.50 8.57
N LEU A 240 7.93 13.61 7.54
CA LEU A 240 7.77 14.61 6.48
C LEU A 240 6.49 14.34 5.67
N GLU A 241 6.29 13.10 5.24
CA GLU A 241 5.12 12.66 4.49
C GLU A 241 3.85 12.75 5.35
N LEU A 242 3.94 12.45 6.64
CA LEU A 242 2.84 12.63 7.60
C LEU A 242 2.38 14.09 7.67
N ILE A 243 3.31 15.04 7.81
CA ILE A 243 3.00 16.48 7.87
C ILE A 243 2.38 16.95 6.56
N GLN A 244 3.02 16.63 5.42
CA GLN A 244 2.53 17.03 4.10
C GLN A 244 1.12 16.50 3.82
N LEU A 245 0.83 15.26 4.24
CA LEU A 245 -0.48 14.67 4.05
C LEU A 245 -1.52 15.23 5.02
N GLN A 246 -1.13 15.61 6.25
CA GLN A 246 -2.02 16.31 7.18
C GLN A 246 -2.48 17.66 6.61
N ASP A 247 -1.56 18.44 6.03
CA ASP A 247 -1.89 19.72 5.39
C ASP A 247 -2.88 19.52 4.23
N GLN A 248 -2.63 18.51 3.39
CA GLN A 248 -3.57 18.14 2.31
C GLN A 248 -4.95 17.74 2.85
N ILE A 249 -5.01 16.97 3.94
CA ILE A 249 -6.28 16.63 4.58
C ILE A 249 -6.99 17.89 5.07
N ASN A 250 -6.28 18.83 5.70
CA ASN A 250 -6.85 20.08 6.18
C ASN A 250 -7.40 20.97 5.06
N ASP A 251 -6.73 20.99 3.90
CA ASP A 251 -7.21 21.68 2.71
C ASP A 251 -8.50 21.05 2.17
N ILE A 252 -8.54 19.71 2.05
CA ILE A 252 -9.74 18.98 1.63
C ILE A 252 -10.89 19.26 2.58
N ARG A 253 -10.65 19.18 3.89
CA ARG A 253 -11.64 19.50 4.92
C ARG A 253 -12.18 20.91 4.73
N SER A 254 -11.31 21.89 4.53
CA SER A 254 -11.71 23.29 4.29
C SER A 254 -12.51 23.50 3.01
N ASN A 255 -12.37 22.61 2.03
CA ASN A 255 -13.08 22.68 0.76
C ASN A 255 -14.40 21.91 0.74
N ILE A 256 -14.50 20.84 1.51
CA ILE A 256 -15.71 20.01 1.64
C ILE A 256 -16.62 20.51 2.76
N PHE A 257 -16.06 20.89 3.90
CA PHE A 257 -16.78 21.46 5.02
C PHE A 257 -16.88 22.97 4.82
N ASP A 258 -18.09 23.52 4.84
CA ASP A 258 -18.27 24.96 4.92
C ASP A 258 -17.99 25.42 6.37
N ILE A 259 -16.71 25.53 6.73
CA ILE A 259 -16.18 25.74 8.09
C ILE A 259 -16.69 27.05 8.74
N LYS A 260 -17.46 27.89 8.03
CA LYS A 260 -17.86 29.23 8.47
C LYS A 260 -19.03 29.31 9.48
N LYS A 261 -19.38 28.25 10.25
CA LYS A 261 -20.10 28.27 11.57
C LYS A 261 -21.32 27.32 11.71
N ASP A 262 -21.23 26.02 11.43
CA ASP A 262 -22.22 25.04 11.96
C ASP A 262 -21.77 23.58 11.76
N GLU A 263 -21.79 22.73 12.80
CA GLU A 263 -21.57 21.28 12.66
C GLU A 263 -22.62 20.60 11.75
N ALA A 264 -23.85 21.15 11.69
CA ALA A 264 -24.88 20.66 10.78
C ALA A 264 -24.49 20.89 9.30
N LYS A 265 -23.75 21.98 9.02
CA LYS A 265 -23.28 22.31 7.66
C LYS A 265 -22.10 21.43 7.21
N GLU A 266 -21.25 20.97 8.14
CA GLU A 266 -20.13 20.08 7.81
C GLU A 266 -20.61 18.73 7.25
N LYS A 267 -21.60 18.09 7.90
CA LYS A 267 -22.13 16.79 7.49
C LYS A 267 -22.83 16.86 6.13
N ASN A 268 -23.57 17.95 5.90
CA ASN A 268 -24.28 18.17 4.65
C ASN A 268 -23.34 18.30 3.46
N GLY A 269 -22.23 19.04 3.62
CA GLY A 269 -21.19 19.15 2.59
C GLY A 269 -20.61 17.78 2.21
N LEU A 270 -20.33 16.93 3.20
CA LEU A 270 -19.79 15.59 2.98
C LEU A 270 -20.82 14.61 2.37
N LYS A 271 -22.09 14.65 2.80
CA LYS A 271 -23.18 13.89 2.15
C LYS A 271 -23.34 14.30 0.69
N TYR A 272 -23.33 15.61 0.42
CA TYR A 272 -23.43 16.14 -0.92
C TYR A 272 -22.22 15.73 -1.78
N ALA A 273 -21.00 15.83 -1.24
CA ALA A 273 -19.79 15.40 -1.92
C ALA A 273 -19.86 13.92 -2.33
N PHE A 274 -20.32 13.04 -1.44
CA PHE A 274 -20.51 11.62 -1.73
C PHE A 274 -21.59 11.38 -2.81
N LEU A 275 -22.75 12.04 -2.71
CA LEU A 275 -23.80 11.92 -3.72
C LEU A 275 -23.34 12.46 -5.08
N HIS A 276 -22.54 13.54 -5.10
CA HIS A 276 -21.95 14.08 -6.31
C HIS A 276 -20.95 13.10 -6.94
N LEU A 277 -20.08 12.50 -6.11
CA LEU A 277 -19.12 11.48 -6.53
C LEU A 277 -19.83 10.32 -7.23
N TYR A 278 -21.03 9.94 -6.79
CA TYR A 278 -21.79 8.81 -7.33
C TYR A 278 -23.02 9.19 -8.14
N LYS A 279 -23.12 10.44 -8.60
CA LYS A 279 -24.30 10.99 -9.28
C LYS A 279 -24.76 10.13 -10.46
N ASP A 280 -23.83 9.55 -11.23
CA ASP A 280 -24.16 8.75 -12.42
C ASP A 280 -24.67 7.34 -12.07
N LEU A 281 -24.25 6.77 -10.94
CA LEU A 281 -24.75 5.48 -10.46
C LEU A 281 -26.10 5.63 -9.74
N ILE A 282 -26.27 6.72 -9.00
CA ILE A 282 -27.41 6.97 -8.12
C ILE A 282 -28.59 7.63 -8.88
N SER A 283 -28.32 8.51 -9.85
CA SER A 283 -29.37 9.24 -10.60
C SER A 283 -30.24 8.36 -11.49
N ASN A 284 -29.73 7.19 -11.87
CA ASN A 284 -30.40 6.26 -12.77
C ASN A 284 -31.33 5.26 -12.06
N THR A 285 -31.36 5.25 -10.72
CA THR A 285 -31.97 4.13 -9.98
C THR A 285 -33.08 4.50 -8.99
N ASN A 286 -33.15 5.71 -8.42
CA ASN A 286 -34.17 5.99 -7.37
C ASN A 286 -34.54 7.50 -7.22
N GLU A 287 -35.84 7.80 -7.07
CA GLU A 287 -36.40 9.15 -6.85
C GLU A 287 -36.06 9.74 -5.47
N GLU A 288 -35.90 8.90 -4.45
CA GLU A 288 -35.58 9.31 -3.07
C GLU A 288 -34.23 10.04 -3.01
N PHE A 289 -33.26 9.63 -3.83
CA PHE A 289 -31.96 10.30 -3.89
C PHE A 289 -32.04 11.67 -4.53
N LYS A 290 -32.89 11.84 -5.55
CA LYS A 290 -33.13 13.17 -6.15
C LYS A 290 -33.69 14.11 -5.09
N PHE A 291 -34.61 13.62 -4.25
CA PHE A 291 -35.14 14.38 -3.12
C PHE A 291 -34.05 14.76 -2.11
N ILE A 292 -33.24 13.81 -1.62
CA ILE A 292 -32.15 14.10 -0.66
C ILE A 292 -31.16 15.10 -1.25
N ASN A 293 -30.73 14.87 -2.49
CA ASN A 293 -29.77 15.74 -3.14
C ASN A 293 -30.33 17.16 -3.27
N SER A 294 -31.61 17.31 -3.65
CA SER A 294 -32.25 18.63 -3.73
C SER A 294 -32.37 19.32 -2.37
N LYS A 295 -32.63 18.57 -1.30
CA LYS A 295 -32.66 19.09 0.07
C LYS A 295 -31.28 19.57 0.52
N LEU A 296 -30.24 18.76 0.30
CA LEU A 296 -28.85 19.14 0.61
C LEU A 296 -28.41 20.37 -0.18
N GLN A 297 -28.79 20.45 -1.46
CA GLN A 297 -28.55 21.65 -2.29
C GLN A 297 -29.22 22.91 -1.72
N ALA A 298 -30.41 22.79 -1.12
CA ALA A 298 -31.09 23.93 -0.50
C ALA A 298 -30.46 24.34 0.85
N GLU A 299 -29.79 23.41 1.55
CA GLU A 299 -29.13 23.64 2.84
C GLU A 299 -27.69 24.17 2.71
N ILE A 300 -27.10 24.11 1.51
CA ILE A 300 -25.73 24.55 1.20
C ILE A 300 -25.77 25.81 0.34
N GLU A 301 -24.96 26.82 0.66
CA GLU A 301 -24.86 28.05 -0.13
C GLU A 301 -24.31 27.76 -1.55
N PRO A 302 -24.82 28.41 -2.62
CA PRO A 302 -24.44 28.08 -4.00
C PRO A 302 -22.92 28.11 -4.27
N ILE A 303 -22.20 29.07 -3.67
CA ILE A 303 -20.74 29.18 -3.80
C ILE A 303 -20.04 27.98 -3.14
N SER A 304 -20.50 27.58 -1.95
CA SER A 304 -19.99 26.40 -1.25
C SER A 304 -20.29 25.11 -2.01
N LEU A 305 -21.44 25.05 -2.68
CA LEU A 305 -21.81 23.91 -3.54
C LEU A 305 -20.87 23.77 -4.74
N GLU A 306 -20.62 24.87 -5.46
CA GLU A 306 -19.65 24.90 -6.57
C GLU A 306 -18.25 24.50 -6.09
N LYS A 307 -17.85 24.99 -4.92
CA LYS A 307 -16.58 24.64 -4.29
C LYS A 307 -16.48 23.14 -3.98
N ILE A 308 -17.49 22.54 -3.35
CA ILE A 308 -17.53 21.10 -3.04
C ILE A 308 -17.47 20.28 -4.33
N MET A 309 -18.21 20.67 -5.37
CA MET A 309 -18.17 19.98 -6.66
C MET A 309 -16.79 20.08 -7.32
N ALA A 310 -16.20 21.28 -7.33
CA ALA A 310 -14.86 21.49 -7.85
C ALA A 310 -13.83 20.65 -7.09
N GLU A 311 -13.93 20.60 -5.77
CA GLU A 311 -13.07 19.78 -4.92
C GLU A 311 -13.23 18.29 -5.20
N VAL A 312 -14.46 17.75 -5.23
CA VAL A 312 -14.68 16.33 -5.56
C VAL A 312 -14.11 16.00 -6.94
N ASN A 313 -14.31 16.86 -7.93
CA ASN A 313 -13.76 16.66 -9.27
C ASN A 313 -12.22 16.75 -9.27
N TYR A 314 -11.65 17.70 -8.53
CA TYR A 314 -10.20 17.84 -8.35
C TYR A 314 -9.61 16.59 -7.69
N LEU A 315 -10.21 16.11 -6.61
CA LEU A 315 -9.78 14.93 -5.87
C LEU A 315 -9.93 13.65 -6.69
N LEU A 316 -10.99 13.53 -7.49
CA LEU A 316 -11.16 12.44 -8.44
C LEU A 316 -10.07 12.49 -9.53
N HIS A 317 -9.83 13.66 -10.12
CA HIS A 317 -8.82 13.86 -11.16
C HIS A 317 -7.40 13.59 -10.66
N ASN A 318 -7.07 14.03 -9.44
CA ASN A 318 -5.78 13.84 -8.79
C ASN A 318 -5.66 12.48 -8.06
N LYS A 319 -6.65 11.60 -8.21
CA LYS A 319 -6.64 10.23 -7.64
C LYS A 319 -6.54 10.20 -6.11
N GLN A 320 -7.11 11.19 -5.42
CA GLN A 320 -7.24 11.26 -3.96
C GLN A 320 -8.58 10.67 -3.45
N ILE A 321 -9.61 10.59 -4.32
CA ILE A 321 -10.87 9.86 -4.10
C ILE A 321 -11.00 8.72 -5.11
N TYR A 322 -11.60 7.60 -4.69
CA TYR A 322 -12.01 6.51 -5.57
C TYR A 322 -13.52 6.54 -5.82
N GLN A 323 -13.94 6.47 -7.08
CA GLN A 323 -15.30 6.09 -7.40
C GLN A 323 -15.33 4.57 -7.56
N LEU A 324 -16.18 3.88 -6.79
CA LEU A 324 -16.43 2.46 -6.95
C LEU A 324 -16.90 2.17 -8.37
N TYR A 325 -16.13 1.36 -9.08
CA TYR A 325 -16.63 0.57 -10.21
C TYR A 325 -17.10 -0.80 -9.68
N PRO A 326 -18.12 -1.43 -10.28
CA PRO A 326 -18.83 -2.58 -9.72
C PRO A 326 -18.01 -3.86 -9.46
N ILE A 327 -16.68 -3.86 -9.61
CA ILE A 327 -15.83 -5.05 -9.61
C ILE A 327 -14.79 -4.95 -8.49
N GLY A 328 -15.21 -5.20 -7.25
CA GLY A 328 -14.30 -5.29 -6.11
C GLY A 328 -13.28 -6.46 -6.19
N LYS A 329 -12.30 -6.47 -5.29
CA LYS A 329 -11.22 -7.48 -5.20
C LYS A 329 -11.72 -8.93 -5.18
N LYS A 330 -12.86 -9.20 -4.54
CA LYS A 330 -13.51 -10.54 -4.51
C LYS A 330 -13.79 -11.09 -5.91
N TYR A 331 -14.16 -10.22 -6.85
CA TYR A 331 -14.41 -10.59 -8.24
C TYR A 331 -13.12 -10.86 -9.02
N ILE A 332 -11.99 -10.24 -8.65
CA ILE A 332 -10.68 -10.64 -9.19
C ILE A 332 -10.42 -12.10 -8.87
N TYR A 333 -10.67 -12.55 -7.64
CA TYR A 333 -10.56 -13.97 -7.26
C TYR A 333 -11.57 -14.89 -8.00
N GLN A 334 -12.61 -14.31 -8.60
CA GLN A 334 -13.57 -14.95 -9.49
C GLN A 334 -13.34 -14.54 -10.95
N PHE A 335 -12.08 -14.52 -11.39
CA PHE A 335 -11.64 -13.93 -12.67
C PHE A 335 -12.41 -14.40 -13.93
N HIS A 336 -12.97 -15.60 -13.89
CA HIS A 336 -13.82 -16.15 -14.96
C HIS A 336 -15.05 -15.26 -15.25
N GLU A 337 -15.57 -14.54 -14.26
CA GLU A 337 -16.67 -13.59 -14.42
C GLU A 337 -16.20 -12.29 -15.09
N ILE A 338 -14.98 -11.84 -14.76
CA ILE A 338 -14.35 -10.63 -15.33
C ILE A 338 -14.02 -10.80 -16.82
N ILE A 339 -13.81 -12.03 -17.32
CA ILE A 339 -13.49 -12.29 -18.74
C ILE A 339 -14.48 -11.63 -19.72
N LYS A 340 -15.75 -11.50 -19.36
CA LYS A 340 -16.76 -10.82 -20.19
C LYS A 340 -16.44 -9.35 -20.44
N ILE A 341 -15.69 -8.72 -19.55
CA ILE A 341 -15.29 -7.31 -19.68
C ILE A 341 -14.15 -7.20 -20.67
N PHE A 342 -13.19 -8.14 -20.63
CA PHE A 342 -12.07 -8.18 -21.57
C PHE A 342 -12.50 -8.42 -23.02
N SER A 343 -13.68 -9.00 -23.28
CA SER A 343 -14.21 -9.13 -24.63
C SER A 343 -14.56 -7.79 -25.30
N LYS A 344 -14.54 -6.67 -24.55
CA LYS A 344 -14.68 -5.32 -25.09
C LYS A 344 -13.34 -4.71 -25.53
N ILE A 345 -12.21 -5.33 -25.17
CA ILE A 345 -10.87 -4.81 -25.45
C ILE A 345 -10.36 -5.41 -26.77
N GLY A 346 -10.29 -4.61 -27.82
CA GLY A 346 -10.03 -5.07 -29.18
C GLY A 346 -8.78 -5.95 -29.36
N VAL A 347 -7.65 -5.58 -28.74
CA VAL A 347 -6.40 -6.36 -28.82
C VAL A 347 -6.50 -7.73 -28.13
N LEU A 348 -7.37 -7.87 -27.13
CA LEU A 348 -7.62 -9.14 -26.43
C LEU A 348 -8.62 -10.01 -27.19
N VAL A 349 -9.60 -9.42 -27.86
CA VAL A 349 -10.55 -10.14 -28.73
C VAL A 349 -9.83 -10.92 -29.83
N GLN A 350 -8.75 -10.36 -30.38
CA GLN A 350 -7.94 -10.99 -31.42
C GLN A 350 -7.27 -12.32 -30.99
N GLN A 351 -7.22 -12.61 -29.69
CA GLN A 351 -6.60 -13.84 -29.17
C GLN A 351 -7.51 -15.08 -29.29
N GLY A 352 -8.80 -14.89 -29.58
CA GLY A 352 -9.81 -15.95 -29.72
C GLY A 352 -10.55 -16.26 -28.42
N LYS A 353 -11.20 -17.42 -28.34
CA LYS A 353 -11.95 -17.82 -27.12
C LYS A 353 -11.02 -18.27 -26.00
N VAL A 354 -11.41 -17.98 -24.76
CA VAL A 354 -10.73 -18.48 -23.56
C VAL A 354 -10.97 -19.99 -23.45
N LYS A 355 -9.89 -20.77 -23.41
CA LYS A 355 -9.90 -22.23 -23.22
C LYS A 355 -9.69 -22.61 -21.76
N LYS A 356 -8.80 -21.92 -21.05
CA LYS A 356 -8.46 -22.23 -19.66
C LYS A 356 -7.94 -20.99 -18.93
N ILE A 357 -8.31 -20.85 -17.68
CA ILE A 357 -7.76 -19.86 -16.74
C ILE A 357 -7.07 -20.63 -15.62
N THR A 358 -5.90 -20.19 -15.21
CA THR A 358 -5.15 -20.76 -14.08
C THR A 358 -4.66 -19.64 -13.16
N GLY A 359 -4.83 -19.79 -11.85
CA GLY A 359 -4.60 -18.75 -10.84
C GLY A 359 -5.84 -18.59 -9.93
N PRO A 360 -5.88 -17.55 -9.08
CA PRO A 360 -4.85 -16.52 -8.95
C PRO A 360 -3.56 -17.07 -8.36
N TYR A 361 -2.44 -16.65 -8.93
CA TYR A 361 -1.15 -16.71 -8.28
C TYR A 361 -0.96 -15.37 -7.57
N SER A 362 -0.97 -15.39 -6.24
CA SER A 362 -0.72 -14.19 -5.45
C SER A 362 0.78 -14.02 -5.24
N ALA A 363 1.29 -12.83 -5.55
CA ALA A 363 2.57 -12.32 -5.09
C ALA A 363 2.31 -11.15 -4.12
N ASP A 364 3.35 -10.68 -3.43
CA ASP A 364 3.21 -9.62 -2.41
C ASP A 364 2.56 -8.33 -2.96
N ILE A 365 2.81 -8.03 -4.24
CA ILE A 365 2.35 -6.80 -4.89
C ILE A 365 1.19 -7.05 -5.88
N ASN A 366 1.16 -8.24 -6.50
CA ASN A 366 0.36 -8.50 -7.69
C ASN A 366 -0.48 -9.77 -7.57
N THR A 367 -1.68 -9.74 -8.16
CA THR A 367 -2.46 -10.95 -8.46
C THR A 367 -2.30 -11.29 -9.93
N ILE A 368 -1.85 -12.51 -10.21
CA ILE A 368 -1.52 -12.95 -11.57
C ILE A 368 -2.42 -14.11 -12.00
N TYR A 369 -2.93 -14.03 -13.23
CA TYR A 369 -3.65 -15.11 -13.91
C TYR A 369 -2.94 -15.51 -15.19
N LYS A 370 -2.86 -16.82 -15.44
CA LYS A 370 -2.46 -17.37 -16.74
C LYS A 370 -3.72 -17.75 -17.50
N VAL A 371 -3.92 -17.14 -18.66
CA VAL A 371 -5.11 -17.35 -19.49
C VAL A 371 -4.67 -17.94 -20.82
N LYS A 372 -5.15 -19.15 -21.10
CA LYS A 372 -4.96 -19.83 -22.38
C LYS A 372 -6.14 -19.52 -23.29
N PHE A 373 -5.86 -18.88 -24.40
CA PHE A 373 -6.80 -18.64 -25.50
C PHE A 373 -6.65 -19.72 -26.58
N GLU A 374 -7.46 -19.62 -27.63
CA GLU A 374 -7.38 -20.48 -28.81
C GLU A 374 -6.02 -20.41 -29.50
N ASN A 375 -5.52 -19.20 -29.70
CA ASN A 375 -4.34 -18.92 -30.51
C ASN A 375 -3.07 -18.73 -29.66
N ASN A 376 -3.22 -18.22 -28.43
CA ASN A 376 -2.11 -17.78 -27.58
C ASN A 376 -2.34 -18.08 -26.10
N GLN A 377 -1.30 -17.83 -25.30
CA GLN A 377 -1.39 -17.83 -23.85
C GLN A 377 -0.87 -16.50 -23.33
N LEU A 378 -1.62 -15.89 -22.40
CA LEU A 378 -1.35 -14.58 -21.85
C LEU A 378 -1.26 -14.64 -20.33
N VAL A 379 -0.59 -13.64 -19.76
CA VAL A 379 -0.48 -13.41 -18.32
C VAL A 379 -1.19 -12.10 -18.01
N PHE A 380 -2.25 -12.17 -17.20
CA PHE A 380 -2.94 -11.00 -16.68
C PHE A 380 -2.38 -10.69 -15.30
N ARG A 381 -1.95 -9.46 -15.09
CA ARG A 381 -1.31 -9.00 -13.86
C ARG A 381 -2.09 -7.79 -13.34
N PHE A 382 -2.61 -7.91 -12.12
CA PHE A 382 -3.34 -6.85 -11.42
C PHE A 382 -2.51 -6.34 -10.24
N ARG A 383 -2.33 -5.03 -10.12
CA ARG A 383 -1.71 -4.38 -8.96
C ARG A 383 -2.73 -4.40 -7.80
N THR A 384 -2.67 -5.43 -6.95
CA THR A 384 -3.72 -5.73 -5.93
C THR A 384 -3.28 -5.50 -4.48
N ASN A 385 -2.02 -5.13 -4.27
CA ASN A 385 -1.52 -4.78 -2.94
C ASN A 385 -2.15 -3.47 -2.48
N ARG A 386 -2.69 -3.44 -1.27
CA ARG A 386 -3.38 -2.27 -0.69
C ARG A 386 -2.53 -0.99 -0.71
N PHE A 387 -1.21 -1.11 -0.53
CA PHE A 387 -0.28 0.02 -0.49
C PHE A 387 0.14 0.49 -1.89
N PHE A 388 0.16 -0.43 -2.87
CA PHE A 388 0.71 -0.18 -4.22
C PHE A 388 -0.27 -0.41 -5.37
N GLN A 389 -1.57 -0.58 -5.07
CA GLN A 389 -2.63 -0.80 -6.07
C GLN A 389 -2.76 0.37 -7.08
N PHE A 390 -2.15 1.52 -6.76
CA PHE A 390 -2.15 2.73 -7.56
C PHE A 390 -0.79 3.03 -8.21
N GLU A 391 0.21 2.16 -8.03
CA GLU A 391 1.48 2.29 -8.73
C GLU A 391 1.24 2.07 -10.24
N ASN A 392 1.48 3.13 -11.02
CA ASN A 392 1.37 3.08 -12.47
C ASN A 392 2.43 2.11 -13.05
N LEU A 393 2.18 1.56 -14.24
CA LEU A 393 3.07 0.66 -14.97
C LEU A 393 4.18 1.44 -15.71
N ILE A 394 4.62 2.56 -15.15
CA ILE A 394 5.57 3.48 -15.79
C ILE A 394 6.89 2.78 -16.08
N LYS A 395 7.33 1.90 -15.18
CA LYS A 395 8.58 1.16 -15.34
C LYS A 395 8.55 0.31 -16.61
N GLU A 396 7.52 -0.50 -16.80
CA GLU A 396 7.39 -1.34 -18.00
C GLU A 396 7.23 -0.49 -19.27
N LYS A 397 6.43 0.59 -19.22
CA LYS A 397 6.18 1.47 -20.36
C LYS A 397 7.45 2.18 -20.86
N VAL A 398 8.29 2.65 -19.94
CA VAL A 398 9.51 3.41 -20.28
C VAL A 398 10.64 2.48 -20.71
N LEU A 399 10.74 1.28 -20.14
CA LEU A 399 11.78 0.31 -20.47
C LEU A 399 11.74 -0.12 -21.94
N TYR A 400 10.56 -0.46 -22.46
CA TYR A 400 10.44 -1.16 -23.73
C TYR A 400 10.96 -0.35 -24.93
N PRO A 401 10.72 0.97 -25.02
CA PRO A 401 11.34 1.82 -26.03
C PRO A 401 12.87 1.84 -26.04
N PHE A 402 13.51 1.67 -24.88
CA PHE A 402 14.96 1.52 -24.82
C PHE A 402 15.39 0.14 -25.32
N LEU A 403 14.64 -0.91 -24.98
CA LEU A 403 14.96 -2.28 -25.38
C LEU A 403 14.93 -2.51 -26.89
N ASP A 404 14.17 -1.75 -27.68
CA ASP A 404 14.15 -1.87 -29.15
C ASP A 404 14.79 -0.69 -29.90
N ASN A 405 15.43 0.21 -29.17
CA ASN A 405 16.06 1.43 -29.66
C ASN A 405 15.08 2.39 -30.38
N THR A 406 13.78 2.38 -30.05
CA THR A 406 12.86 3.44 -30.51
C THR A 406 13.08 4.76 -29.77
N ILE A 407 13.56 4.68 -28.53
CA ILE A 407 14.13 5.81 -27.78
C ILE A 407 15.58 5.50 -27.48
N LYS A 408 16.43 6.51 -27.64
CA LYS A 408 17.82 6.46 -27.23
C LYS A 408 18.06 7.41 -26.06
N SER A 409 19.00 7.04 -25.21
CA SER A 409 19.38 7.82 -24.04
C SER A 409 20.06 9.15 -24.37
N ASP A 410 20.57 9.32 -25.59
CA ASP A 410 21.16 10.55 -26.11
C ASP A 410 20.19 11.38 -26.96
N ASP A 411 18.90 11.04 -26.96
CA ASP A 411 17.87 11.78 -27.70
C ASP A 411 17.81 13.25 -27.22
N PRO A 412 17.89 14.26 -28.11
CA PRO A 412 17.92 15.67 -27.71
C PRO A 412 16.62 16.15 -27.01
N ASN A 413 15.53 15.40 -27.17
CA ASN A 413 14.24 15.64 -26.53
C ASN A 413 13.80 14.48 -25.63
N LEU A 414 14.75 13.70 -25.10
CA LEU A 414 14.47 12.52 -24.27
C LEU A 414 13.44 12.80 -23.17
N ARG A 415 13.56 13.94 -22.49
CA ARG A 415 12.64 14.31 -21.41
C ARG A 415 11.17 14.35 -21.86
N GLU A 416 10.91 14.96 -23.01
CA GLU A 416 9.55 15.09 -23.52
C GLU A 416 9.01 13.75 -24.02
N LYS A 417 9.84 12.94 -24.69
CA LYS A 417 9.49 11.56 -25.08
C LYS A 417 9.09 10.71 -23.86
N ILE A 418 9.87 10.78 -22.78
CA ILE A 418 9.60 10.07 -21.52
C ILE A 418 8.31 10.55 -20.87
N LYS A 419 8.08 11.88 -20.81
CA LYS A 419 6.81 12.43 -20.30
C LYS A 419 5.61 11.94 -21.10
N THR A 420 5.70 11.89 -22.43
CA THR A 420 4.62 11.38 -23.28
C THR A 420 4.26 9.94 -22.92
N ILE A 421 5.26 9.07 -22.77
CA ILE A 421 5.07 7.66 -22.39
C ILE A 421 4.46 7.51 -20.99
N ILE A 422 4.95 8.29 -20.02
CA ILE A 422 4.43 8.29 -18.65
C ILE A 422 2.94 8.64 -18.62
N ASN A 423 2.54 9.60 -19.46
CA ASN A 423 1.18 10.11 -19.51
C ASN A 423 0.21 9.18 -20.26
N THR A 424 0.70 8.24 -21.07
CA THR A 424 -0.15 7.23 -21.73
C THR A 424 -0.78 6.31 -20.69
N LYS A 425 -2.12 6.33 -20.57
CA LYS A 425 -2.88 5.56 -19.56
C LYS A 425 -3.38 4.21 -20.03
N THR A 426 -3.57 4.02 -21.34
CA THR A 426 -3.91 2.72 -21.91
C THR A 426 -3.11 2.50 -23.18
N GLY A 427 -2.85 1.25 -23.53
CA GLY A 427 -2.16 0.94 -24.77
C GLY A 427 -1.59 -0.46 -24.83
N SER A 428 -0.69 -0.67 -25.78
CA SER A 428 0.04 -1.91 -26.00
C SER A 428 1.45 -1.59 -26.46
N TYR A 429 2.39 -2.47 -26.16
CA TYR A 429 3.74 -2.44 -26.71
C TYR A 429 4.12 -3.82 -27.22
N ILE A 430 4.24 -3.94 -28.54
CA ILE A 430 4.57 -5.19 -29.23
C ILE A 430 5.86 -4.95 -30.00
N PHE A 431 6.90 -5.71 -29.66
CA PHE A 431 8.18 -5.63 -30.33
C PHE A 431 8.08 -6.06 -31.79
N HIS A 432 8.83 -5.38 -32.67
CA HIS A 432 8.83 -5.70 -34.09
C HIS A 432 9.54 -7.04 -34.33
N LYS A 433 8.91 -7.96 -35.06
CA LYS A 433 9.48 -9.31 -35.29
C LYS A 433 10.82 -9.28 -36.03
N GLU A 434 10.98 -8.34 -36.95
CA GLU A 434 12.21 -8.17 -37.75
C GLU A 434 13.34 -7.47 -36.97
N LYS A 435 12.99 -6.74 -35.90
CA LYS A 435 13.92 -6.03 -35.03
C LYS A 435 13.56 -6.34 -33.57
N PRO A 436 13.89 -7.54 -33.08
CA PRO A 436 13.56 -7.95 -31.72
C PRO A 436 14.26 -7.05 -30.70
N PRO A 437 13.80 -7.04 -29.44
CA PRO A 437 14.46 -6.30 -28.38
C PRO A 437 15.91 -6.78 -28.17
N ILE A 438 16.74 -5.89 -27.63
CA ILE A 438 18.16 -6.10 -27.30
C ILE A 438 18.32 -7.31 -26.38
N ILE A 439 17.33 -7.61 -25.54
CA ILE A 439 17.27 -8.87 -24.80
C ILE A 439 15.86 -9.46 -24.90
N PRO A 440 15.70 -10.80 -24.85
CA PRO A 440 14.38 -11.42 -24.92
C PRO A 440 13.46 -10.97 -23.77
N ALA A 441 12.43 -10.21 -24.10
CA ALA A 441 11.38 -9.74 -23.18
C ALA A 441 10.00 -10.05 -23.77
N TYR A 442 8.96 -10.10 -22.91
CA TYR A 442 7.59 -10.34 -23.35
C TYR A 442 6.97 -9.10 -23.99
N ASN A 443 6.02 -9.30 -24.89
CA ASN A 443 5.17 -8.22 -25.37
C ASN A 443 4.19 -7.78 -24.27
N LEU A 444 4.00 -6.47 -24.13
CA LEU A 444 2.95 -5.87 -23.30
C LEU A 444 1.70 -5.74 -24.17
N ILE A 445 0.92 -6.82 -24.26
CA ILE A 445 -0.26 -6.93 -25.14
C ILE A 445 -1.28 -5.84 -24.84
N TYR A 446 -1.52 -5.54 -23.57
CA TYR A 446 -2.39 -4.45 -23.16
C TYR A 446 -2.02 -3.94 -21.78
N PHE A 447 -2.25 -2.67 -21.51
CA PHE A 447 -2.24 -2.13 -20.15
C PHE A 447 -3.32 -1.07 -19.99
N ASP A 448 -3.80 -0.94 -18.75
CA ASP A 448 -4.79 0.06 -18.36
C ASP A 448 -4.46 0.59 -16.96
N GLU A 449 -4.26 1.91 -16.89
CA GLU A 449 -4.04 2.71 -15.70
C GLU A 449 -5.17 3.72 -15.44
N THR A 450 -6.22 3.74 -16.28
CA THR A 450 -7.39 4.62 -16.12
C THR A 450 -8.25 4.13 -14.99
N ARG A 451 -8.36 2.79 -14.87
CA ARG A 451 -9.22 2.08 -13.90
C ARG A 451 -10.71 2.24 -14.20
N GLU A 452 -11.06 2.68 -15.42
CA GLU A 452 -12.45 2.83 -15.87
C GLU A 452 -13.11 1.47 -16.14
N ILE A 453 -12.30 0.49 -16.58
CA ILE A 453 -12.78 -0.84 -16.96
C ILE A 453 -12.82 -1.79 -15.74
N ILE A 454 -11.77 -1.76 -14.93
CA ILE A 454 -11.56 -2.57 -13.72
C ILE A 454 -10.92 -1.65 -12.68
N PRO A 455 -11.33 -1.67 -11.40
CA PRO A 455 -10.81 -0.76 -10.37
C PRO A 455 -9.40 -1.15 -9.87
N PHE A 456 -8.55 -1.64 -10.76
CA PHE A 456 -7.15 -1.99 -10.50
C PHE A 456 -6.32 -1.59 -11.71
N ILE A 457 -5.10 -1.11 -11.48
CA ILE A 457 -4.13 -0.98 -12.56
C ILE A 457 -3.75 -2.39 -12.99
N PHE A 458 -3.80 -2.67 -14.29
CA PHE A 458 -3.49 -4.00 -14.80
C PHE A 458 -2.73 -3.98 -16.11
N SER A 459 -1.97 -5.03 -16.33
CA SER A 459 -1.31 -5.35 -17.58
C SER A 459 -1.63 -6.76 -18.05
N VAL A 460 -1.62 -6.94 -19.36
CA VAL A 460 -1.75 -8.20 -20.04
C VAL A 460 -0.49 -8.39 -20.85
N GLN A 461 0.22 -9.46 -20.56
CA GLN A 461 1.56 -9.75 -21.06
C GLN A 461 1.54 -11.06 -21.85
N GLU A 462 2.44 -11.17 -22.82
CA GLU A 462 2.65 -12.43 -23.51
C GLU A 462 3.24 -13.48 -22.54
N TYR A 463 2.72 -14.71 -22.60
CA TYR A 463 3.28 -15.80 -21.81
C TYR A 463 4.58 -16.33 -22.44
N ILE A 464 5.70 -16.14 -21.76
CA ILE A 464 6.97 -16.77 -22.15
C ILE A 464 6.95 -18.23 -21.74
N ARG A 465 7.05 -19.13 -22.74
CA ARG A 465 7.07 -20.59 -22.51
C ARG A 465 8.39 -21.02 -21.90
N GLY A 466 8.32 -21.68 -20.74
CA GLY A 466 9.49 -22.27 -20.07
C GLY A 466 9.25 -22.38 -18.57
N LYS A 467 10.33 -22.61 -17.83
CA LYS A 467 10.39 -22.58 -16.36
C LYS A 467 11.50 -21.62 -15.91
N PRO A 468 11.41 -21.04 -14.71
CA PRO A 468 12.54 -20.33 -14.11
C PRO A 468 13.79 -21.22 -14.06
N LEU A 469 14.95 -20.65 -14.38
CA LEU A 469 16.25 -21.34 -14.34
C LEU A 469 16.52 -21.93 -12.95
N PHE A 470 16.10 -21.23 -11.89
CA PHE A 470 16.20 -21.70 -10.51
C PHE A 470 15.54 -23.06 -10.32
N GLN A 471 14.32 -23.21 -10.83
CA GLN A 471 13.57 -24.46 -10.73
C GLN A 471 14.27 -25.60 -11.48
N LEU A 472 14.85 -25.32 -12.64
CA LEU A 472 15.58 -26.33 -13.39
C LEU A 472 16.84 -26.78 -12.65
N ILE A 473 17.62 -25.83 -12.11
CA ILE A 473 18.85 -26.11 -11.36
C ILE A 473 18.52 -26.99 -10.15
N ASN A 474 17.52 -26.60 -9.33
CA ASN A 474 17.15 -27.37 -8.15
C ASN A 474 16.68 -28.77 -8.50
N ASN A 475 15.84 -28.92 -9.52
CA ASN A 475 15.42 -30.25 -9.98
C ASN A 475 16.61 -31.14 -10.37
N TYR A 476 17.66 -30.58 -10.99
CA TYR A 476 18.86 -31.35 -11.32
C TYR A 476 19.67 -31.74 -10.08
N ILE A 477 19.76 -30.85 -9.09
CA ILE A 477 20.41 -31.13 -7.79
C ILE A 477 19.65 -32.25 -7.07
N ASP A 478 18.33 -32.12 -6.96
CA ASP A 478 17.46 -33.09 -6.28
C ASP A 478 17.51 -34.48 -6.93
N GLU A 479 17.65 -34.52 -8.26
CA GLU A 479 17.79 -35.77 -9.04
C GLU A 479 19.25 -36.31 -9.06
N GLY A 480 20.19 -35.66 -8.38
CA GLY A 480 21.60 -36.06 -8.33
C GLY A 480 22.30 -35.99 -9.70
N LYS A 481 21.78 -35.18 -10.62
CA LYS A 481 22.32 -35.05 -11.97
C LYS A 481 23.56 -34.15 -11.97
N ASN A 482 24.50 -34.46 -12.87
CA ASN A 482 25.67 -33.60 -13.06
C ASN A 482 25.23 -32.25 -13.63
N LEU A 483 25.43 -31.20 -12.84
CA LEU A 483 25.18 -29.84 -13.28
C LEU A 483 26.23 -29.38 -14.29
N ASP A 484 27.52 -29.75 -14.18
CA ASP A 484 28.63 -29.32 -15.06
C ASP A 484 28.58 -29.96 -16.47
N ALA A 485 27.40 -29.91 -17.07
CA ALA A 485 27.13 -30.21 -18.45
C ALA A 485 27.30 -28.93 -19.29
N LYS A 486 27.87 -29.09 -20.48
CA LYS A 486 28.08 -28.02 -21.46
C LYS A 486 26.83 -27.16 -21.73
N LYS A 487 25.64 -27.73 -21.60
CA LYS A 487 24.36 -27.02 -21.80
C LYS A 487 24.13 -25.89 -20.79
N PHE A 488 24.57 -26.03 -19.53
CA PHE A 488 24.47 -24.95 -18.54
C PHE A 488 25.53 -23.88 -18.76
N GLN A 489 26.75 -24.27 -19.16
CA GLN A 489 27.79 -23.30 -19.55
C GLN A 489 27.30 -22.40 -20.71
N ILE A 490 26.54 -22.94 -21.67
CA ILE A 490 25.90 -22.14 -22.72
C ILE A 490 24.92 -21.12 -22.13
N ILE A 491 24.08 -21.53 -21.17
CA ILE A 491 23.14 -20.61 -20.51
C ILE A 491 23.87 -19.46 -19.81
N PHE A 492 24.91 -19.74 -19.03
CA PHE A 492 25.69 -18.70 -18.36
C PHE A 492 26.45 -17.81 -19.36
N SER A 493 26.97 -18.37 -20.45
CA SER A 493 27.52 -17.57 -21.55
C SER A 493 26.46 -16.67 -22.20
N THR A 494 25.23 -17.14 -22.40
CA THR A 494 24.15 -16.32 -22.96
C THR A 494 23.71 -15.24 -21.98
N LEU A 495 23.69 -15.52 -20.67
CA LEU A 495 23.39 -14.52 -19.65
C LEU A 495 24.42 -13.38 -19.63
N GLY A 496 25.71 -13.71 -19.74
CA GLY A 496 26.77 -12.71 -19.83
C GLY A 496 26.66 -11.83 -21.09
N ASP A 497 26.30 -12.44 -22.21
CA ASP A 497 26.02 -11.73 -23.47
C ASP A 497 24.82 -10.77 -23.34
N TYR A 498 23.71 -11.25 -22.78
CA TYR A 498 22.50 -10.44 -22.60
C TYR A 498 22.71 -9.28 -21.62
N LEU A 499 23.43 -9.51 -20.51
CA LEU A 499 23.75 -8.43 -19.59
C LEU A 499 24.67 -7.39 -20.24
N GLY A 500 25.64 -7.83 -21.05
CA GLY A 500 26.50 -6.94 -21.84
C GLY A 500 25.70 -6.04 -22.77
N ARG A 501 24.79 -6.64 -23.54
CA ARG A 501 23.88 -5.93 -24.46
C ARG A 501 22.94 -4.95 -23.74
N LEU A 502 22.40 -5.34 -22.59
CA LEU A 502 21.57 -4.45 -21.78
C LEU A 502 22.36 -3.21 -21.34
N HIS A 503 23.61 -3.42 -20.91
CA HIS A 503 24.51 -2.36 -20.48
C HIS A 503 25.03 -1.49 -21.64
N GLU A 504 24.72 -1.78 -22.91
CA GLU A 504 24.99 -0.87 -24.04
C GLU A 504 24.05 0.36 -24.03
N ILE A 505 22.93 0.28 -23.32
CA ILE A 505 22.03 1.43 -23.11
C ILE A 505 22.64 2.31 -22.01
N LYS A 506 23.47 3.27 -22.43
CA LYS A 506 24.22 4.18 -21.54
C LYS A 506 23.49 5.48 -21.28
N PHE A 507 23.58 6.03 -20.08
CA PHE A 507 23.06 7.34 -19.72
C PHE A 507 24.21 8.28 -19.38
N ASP A 508 24.01 9.56 -19.67
CA ASP A 508 24.98 10.63 -19.40
C ASP A 508 25.11 10.96 -17.91
N HIS A 509 24.08 10.64 -17.13
CA HIS A 509 24.04 10.87 -15.69
C HIS A 509 23.32 9.73 -14.97
N TYR A 510 23.58 9.64 -13.66
CA TYR A 510 22.74 8.87 -12.76
C TYR A 510 21.37 9.55 -12.59
N PHE A 511 20.33 8.72 -12.48
CA PHE A 511 18.98 9.20 -12.16
C PHE A 511 18.44 8.41 -10.96
N LYS A 512 18.18 9.11 -9.85
CA LYS A 512 17.57 8.51 -8.66
C LYS A 512 16.22 7.86 -8.95
N SER A 513 15.45 8.43 -9.88
CA SER A 513 14.17 7.91 -10.34
C SER A 513 14.13 7.84 -11.86
N ILE A 514 13.51 6.80 -12.41
CA ILE A 514 13.24 6.70 -13.85
C ILE A 514 12.36 7.87 -14.35
N LEU A 515 11.61 8.52 -13.44
CA LEU A 515 10.80 9.70 -13.72
C LEU A 515 11.64 10.95 -13.94
N ASP A 516 12.93 10.91 -13.64
CA ASP A 516 13.86 12.02 -13.78
C ASP A 516 14.72 11.92 -15.04
N ILE A 517 14.64 10.80 -15.79
CA ILE A 517 15.37 10.62 -17.04
C ILE A 517 15.14 11.81 -17.98
N GLY A 518 16.25 12.36 -18.48
CA GLY A 518 16.30 13.56 -19.33
C GLY A 518 16.20 14.90 -18.60
N LYS A 519 16.09 14.94 -17.26
CA LYS A 519 16.20 16.20 -16.48
C LYS A 519 17.67 16.60 -16.30
N LYS A 520 17.92 17.90 -16.15
CA LYS A 520 19.21 18.40 -15.67
C LYS A 520 19.41 18.02 -14.20
N HIS A 521 20.52 17.36 -13.89
CA HIS A 521 20.85 16.92 -12.54
C HIS A 521 21.73 17.96 -11.81
N LYS A 522 21.72 17.94 -10.47
CA LYS A 522 22.56 18.81 -9.63
C LYS A 522 23.51 18.04 -8.72
N ASP A 523 23.08 16.90 -8.17
CA ASP A 523 23.87 16.13 -7.21
C ASP A 523 24.78 15.11 -7.93
N SER A 524 25.92 14.79 -7.34
CA SER A 524 26.81 13.75 -7.84
C SER A 524 26.34 12.35 -7.43
N TYR A 525 26.79 11.32 -8.15
CA TYR A 525 26.51 9.93 -7.76
C TYR A 525 27.12 9.58 -6.38
N SER A 526 28.30 10.12 -6.07
CA SER A 526 28.96 9.94 -4.77
C SER A 526 28.13 10.48 -3.61
N GLU A 527 27.55 11.69 -3.76
CA GLU A 527 26.65 12.27 -2.74
C GLU A 527 25.40 11.41 -2.54
N PHE A 528 24.80 10.92 -3.64
CA PHE A 528 23.66 9.99 -3.56
C PHE A 528 24.03 8.71 -2.80
N PHE A 529 25.16 8.09 -3.17
CA PHE A 529 25.65 6.86 -2.55
C PHE A 529 25.90 7.05 -1.04
N GLN A 530 26.53 8.17 -0.66
CA GLN A 530 26.80 8.47 0.74
C GLN A 530 25.51 8.62 1.55
N HIS A 531 24.52 9.34 1.03
CA HIS A 531 23.22 9.48 1.68
C HIS A 531 22.54 8.11 1.86
N GLU A 532 22.56 7.27 0.82
CA GLU A 532 21.99 5.93 0.87
C GLU A 532 22.68 5.06 1.92
N LEU A 533 24.02 5.06 1.95
CA LEU A 533 24.80 4.37 2.96
C LEU A 533 24.48 4.84 4.38
N GLU A 534 24.40 6.15 4.61
CA GLU A 534 24.09 6.72 5.92
C GLU A 534 22.69 6.30 6.41
N SER A 535 21.71 6.29 5.52
CA SER A 535 20.35 5.82 5.80
C SER A 535 20.34 4.35 6.22
N GLU A 536 21.00 3.48 5.45
CA GLU A 536 21.03 2.04 5.73
C GLU A 536 21.80 1.71 7.02
N LEU A 537 22.84 2.49 7.35
CA LEU A 537 23.56 2.35 8.61
C LEU A 537 22.71 2.78 9.82
N GLN A 538 21.90 3.82 9.67
CA GLN A 538 20.97 4.23 10.73
C GLN A 538 19.92 3.14 10.99
N GLU A 539 19.38 2.51 9.95
CA GLU A 539 18.42 1.42 10.12
C GLU A 539 19.08 0.16 10.69
N ALA A 540 20.30 -0.19 10.23
CA ALA A 540 21.05 -1.31 10.78
C ALA A 540 21.35 -1.15 12.28
N LYS A 541 21.59 0.09 12.74
CA LYS A 541 21.75 0.39 14.16
C LYS A 541 20.47 0.13 14.96
N LYS A 542 19.29 0.38 14.41
CA LYS A 542 18.01 0.02 15.06
C LYS A 542 17.81 -1.50 15.14
N ASN A 543 18.47 -2.26 14.28
CA ASN A 543 18.43 -3.72 14.20
C ASN A 543 19.62 -4.39 14.94
N ASP A 544 20.24 -3.69 15.91
CA ASP A 544 21.34 -4.18 16.76
C ASP A 544 22.62 -4.63 16.01
N ILE A 545 22.88 -4.10 14.81
CA ILE A 545 24.19 -4.25 14.15
C ILE A 545 25.18 -3.24 14.74
N ASN A 546 26.28 -3.77 15.31
CA ASN A 546 27.37 -3.00 15.90
C ASN A 546 28.58 -2.78 14.97
N PHE A 547 28.47 -3.08 13.66
CA PHE A 547 29.59 -2.94 12.71
C PHE A 547 29.57 -1.64 11.89
N GLY A 548 28.80 -0.64 12.31
CA GLY A 548 28.57 0.57 11.52
C GLY A 548 29.86 1.35 11.25
N ASP A 549 30.80 1.36 12.20
CA ASP A 549 32.08 2.05 12.05
C ASP A 549 33.03 1.30 11.10
N GLU A 550 33.07 -0.03 11.15
CA GLU A 550 33.86 -0.84 10.21
C GLU A 550 33.35 -0.71 8.78
N ILE A 551 32.03 -0.69 8.59
CA ILE A 551 31.40 -0.49 7.28
C ILE A 551 31.74 0.91 6.75
N LYS A 552 31.62 1.97 7.57
CA LYS A 552 32.03 3.33 7.17
C LYS A 552 33.49 3.39 6.76
N ARG A 553 34.37 2.74 7.52
CA ARG A 553 35.80 2.69 7.20
C ARG A 553 36.05 1.95 5.88
N TYR A 554 35.38 0.82 5.64
CA TYR A 554 35.45 0.09 4.36
C TYR A 554 35.12 1.00 3.18
N PHE A 555 33.98 1.70 3.24
CA PHE A 555 33.59 2.60 2.15
C PHE A 555 34.53 3.78 1.98
N LYS A 556 35.04 4.35 3.09
CA LYS A 556 36.03 5.43 3.05
C LYS A 556 37.32 5.03 2.35
N GLU A 557 37.83 3.82 2.61
CA GLU A 557 39.03 3.28 1.93
C GLU A 557 38.81 3.04 0.43
N LYS A 558 37.55 2.91 0.01
CA LYS A 558 37.16 2.64 -1.37
C LYS A 558 36.49 3.84 -2.06
N GLN A 559 36.49 5.00 -1.43
CA GLN A 559 35.78 6.20 -1.88
C GLN A 559 36.14 6.60 -3.32
N ALA A 560 37.43 6.53 -3.68
CA ALA A 560 37.88 6.83 -5.04
C ALA A 560 37.15 5.99 -6.10
N LEU A 561 36.90 4.70 -5.85
CA LEU A 561 36.19 3.84 -6.80
C LEU A 561 34.73 4.23 -7.00
N ILE A 562 34.11 4.87 -6.01
CA ILE A 562 32.73 5.37 -6.07
C ILE A 562 32.70 6.72 -6.79
N GLU A 563 33.67 7.59 -6.51
CA GLU A 563 33.82 8.90 -7.13
C GLU A 563 34.20 8.81 -8.62
N ASP A 564 34.96 7.78 -9.00
CA ASP A 564 35.35 7.48 -10.37
C ASP A 564 34.22 6.85 -11.22
N GLU A 565 32.98 6.77 -10.72
CA GLU A 565 31.84 6.26 -11.50
C GLU A 565 31.20 7.35 -12.36
N ASP A 566 31.45 7.30 -13.66
CA ASP A 566 31.00 8.27 -14.66
C ASP A 566 30.16 7.64 -15.80
N GLU A 567 30.16 6.31 -15.94
CA GLU A 567 29.36 5.58 -16.93
C GLU A 567 28.16 4.87 -16.28
N PHE A 568 26.96 5.41 -16.50
CA PHE A 568 25.71 4.80 -16.02
C PHE A 568 25.00 4.03 -17.12
N VAL A 569 24.38 2.91 -16.78
CA VAL A 569 23.71 2.03 -17.74
C VAL A 569 22.32 1.64 -17.27
N LEU A 570 21.49 1.13 -18.18
CA LEU A 570 20.24 0.47 -17.82
C LEU A 570 20.55 -0.84 -17.08
N LEU A 571 20.14 -0.91 -15.83
CA LEU A 571 20.24 -2.10 -14.99
C LEU A 571 18.91 -2.84 -14.94
N HIS A 572 18.95 -4.17 -14.99
CA HIS A 572 17.77 -4.98 -14.63
C HIS A 572 17.49 -4.89 -13.13
N ASN A 573 18.54 -4.81 -12.30
CA ASN A 573 18.51 -4.72 -10.84
C ASN A 573 17.79 -5.89 -10.13
N GLY A 574 17.55 -6.96 -10.88
CA GLY A 574 16.84 -8.19 -10.49
C GLY A 574 17.33 -9.38 -11.33
N PHE A 575 18.53 -9.28 -11.89
CA PHE A 575 19.09 -10.26 -12.80
C PHE A 575 19.51 -11.53 -12.04
N ASN A 576 18.61 -12.51 -11.93
CA ASN A 576 18.85 -13.76 -11.22
C ASN A 576 18.08 -14.95 -11.84
N SER A 577 18.30 -16.17 -11.35
CA SER A 577 17.75 -17.41 -11.89
C SER A 577 16.22 -17.53 -11.79
N GLN A 578 15.56 -16.76 -10.93
CA GLN A 578 14.09 -16.75 -10.84
C GLN A 578 13.46 -15.97 -12.00
N ASN A 579 14.17 -14.94 -12.47
CA ASN A 579 13.73 -14.04 -13.54
C ASN A 579 14.20 -14.46 -14.94
N VAL A 580 14.96 -15.55 -15.03
CA VAL A 580 15.41 -16.15 -16.30
C VAL A 580 14.54 -17.35 -16.64
N ILE A 581 13.81 -17.27 -17.75
CA ILE A 581 12.98 -18.36 -18.24
C ILE A 581 13.76 -19.21 -19.23
N VAL A 582 13.89 -20.50 -18.92
CA VAL A 582 14.55 -21.49 -19.77
C VAL A 582 13.58 -22.57 -20.23
N LYS A 583 13.89 -23.17 -21.38
CA LYS A 583 13.14 -24.29 -21.93
C LYS A 583 14.10 -25.35 -22.45
N GLU A 584 13.87 -26.60 -22.03
CA GLU A 584 14.60 -27.75 -22.56
C GLU A 584 13.76 -28.41 -23.67
N ASP A 585 14.28 -28.40 -24.90
CA ASP A 585 13.67 -29.03 -26.06
C ASP A 585 14.63 -30.07 -26.65
N ARG A 586 14.23 -31.35 -26.65
CA ARG A 586 15.03 -32.47 -27.20
C ARG A 586 16.48 -32.51 -26.65
N GLY A 587 16.66 -32.18 -25.37
CA GLY A 587 17.96 -32.18 -24.67
C GLY A 587 18.80 -30.91 -24.86
N ILE A 588 18.31 -29.92 -25.62
CA ILE A 588 18.93 -28.60 -25.75
C ILE A 588 18.24 -27.63 -24.81
N LEU A 589 19.02 -26.94 -23.98
CA LEU A 589 18.52 -25.93 -23.06
C LEU A 589 18.65 -24.54 -23.68
N ASN A 590 17.53 -23.85 -23.84
CA ASN A 590 17.46 -22.51 -24.42
C ASN A 590 16.98 -21.50 -23.39
N LEU A 591 17.53 -20.28 -23.45
CA LEU A 591 17.02 -19.12 -22.73
C LEU A 591 15.90 -18.50 -23.58
N ASN A 592 14.68 -18.47 -23.03
CA ASN A 592 13.48 -18.05 -23.74
C ASN A 592 12.98 -16.66 -23.37
N GLY A 593 13.39 -16.12 -22.22
CA GLY A 593 13.00 -14.78 -21.79
C GLY A 593 13.65 -14.35 -20.48
N ILE A 594 13.81 -13.05 -20.33
CA ILE A 594 14.07 -12.39 -19.05
C ILE A 594 12.77 -11.66 -18.66
N ILE A 595 12.35 -11.81 -17.41
CA ILE A 595 11.08 -11.28 -16.89
C ILE A 595 11.30 -10.45 -15.62
N ASP A 596 10.24 -9.81 -15.14
CA ASP A 596 10.21 -9.04 -13.90
C ASP A 596 11.23 -7.88 -13.83
N PHE A 597 11.05 -6.93 -14.75
CA PHE A 597 11.81 -5.69 -14.76
C PHE A 597 11.30 -4.65 -13.75
N ASP A 598 10.46 -5.00 -12.78
CA ASP A 598 9.83 -4.03 -11.87
C ASP A 598 10.83 -3.18 -11.06
N ASN A 599 12.09 -3.59 -10.98
CA ASN A 599 13.14 -2.89 -10.25
C ASN A 599 14.21 -2.27 -11.13
N TRP A 600 14.05 -2.30 -12.46
CA TRP A 600 15.04 -1.72 -13.38
C TRP A 600 15.32 -0.26 -13.04
N CYS A 601 16.56 0.16 -13.21
CA CYS A 601 17.02 1.51 -12.89
C CYS A 601 18.21 1.93 -13.76
N VAL A 602 18.71 3.14 -13.54
CA VAL A 602 19.97 3.62 -14.11
C VAL A 602 21.03 3.58 -13.02
N GLY A 603 22.17 2.94 -13.27
CA GLY A 603 23.20 2.80 -12.24
C GLY A 603 24.52 2.22 -12.75
N SER A 604 25.35 1.77 -11.81
CA SER A 604 26.65 1.15 -12.11
C SER A 604 26.47 -0.30 -12.57
N ARG A 605 27.17 -0.66 -13.64
CA ARG A 605 27.21 -2.03 -14.19
C ARG A 605 27.46 -3.09 -13.13
N ALA A 606 28.28 -2.79 -12.11
CA ALA A 606 28.64 -3.73 -11.05
C ALA A 606 27.44 -4.20 -10.21
N GLN A 607 26.36 -3.41 -10.15
CA GLN A 607 25.18 -3.73 -9.36
C GLN A 607 24.44 -4.98 -9.87
N ASP A 608 24.35 -5.19 -11.18
CA ASP A 608 23.66 -6.35 -11.76
C ASP A 608 24.44 -7.67 -11.57
N PHE A 609 25.73 -7.60 -11.23
CA PHE A 609 26.54 -8.79 -10.92
C PHE A 609 26.22 -9.37 -9.54
N ILE A 610 25.67 -8.55 -8.61
CA ILE A 610 25.52 -8.94 -7.21
C ILE A 610 24.60 -10.15 -7.07
N LYS A 611 23.38 -10.06 -7.63
CA LYS A 611 22.36 -11.10 -7.45
C LYS A 611 22.69 -12.38 -8.21
N ILE A 612 23.29 -12.27 -9.39
CA ILE A 612 23.73 -13.46 -10.16
C ILE A 612 24.91 -14.16 -9.48
N ASP A 613 25.88 -13.40 -8.96
CA ASP A 613 27.00 -13.95 -8.21
C ASP A 613 26.52 -14.61 -6.91
N TYR A 614 25.80 -13.84 -6.09
CA TYR A 614 25.40 -14.23 -4.74
C TYR A 614 24.35 -15.35 -4.71
N LEU A 615 23.32 -15.29 -5.57
CA LEU A 615 22.20 -16.24 -5.54
C LEU A 615 22.40 -17.44 -6.45
N ILE A 616 23.40 -17.43 -7.35
CA ILE A 616 23.56 -18.49 -8.36
C ILE A 616 25.00 -18.99 -8.44
N LEU A 617 25.95 -18.16 -8.88
CA LEU A 617 27.30 -18.63 -9.21
C LEU A 617 28.04 -19.15 -7.97
N LYS A 618 28.07 -18.34 -6.91
CA LYS A 618 28.74 -18.70 -5.64
C LYS A 618 28.12 -19.93 -4.97
N PRO A 619 26.78 -20.06 -4.83
CA PRO A 619 26.17 -21.29 -4.29
C PRO A 619 26.44 -22.55 -5.12
N LEU A 620 26.49 -22.43 -6.46
CA LEU A 620 26.80 -23.55 -7.33
C LEU A 620 28.27 -23.97 -7.25
N ASN A 621 29.17 -22.99 -7.10
CA ASN A 621 30.62 -23.20 -6.99
C ASN A 621 31.19 -24.03 -8.16
N ILE A 622 30.74 -23.72 -9.39
CA ILE A 622 31.18 -24.41 -10.62
C ILE A 622 31.93 -23.41 -11.50
N LEU A 623 33.27 -23.48 -11.45
CA LEU A 623 34.18 -22.54 -12.12
C LEU A 623 33.92 -22.39 -13.63
N SER A 624 33.40 -23.42 -14.30
CA SER A 624 33.07 -23.37 -15.72
C SER A 624 31.92 -22.37 -16.03
N TYR A 625 31.03 -22.13 -15.07
CA TYR A 625 29.92 -21.18 -15.21
C TYR A 625 30.37 -19.75 -15.03
N ASP A 626 31.16 -19.48 -13.99
CA ASP A 626 31.81 -18.19 -13.77
C ASP A 626 32.58 -17.79 -15.02
N ASN A 627 33.47 -18.66 -15.49
CA ASN A 627 34.28 -18.40 -16.67
C ASN A 627 33.41 -18.15 -17.91
N ALA A 628 32.32 -18.91 -18.11
CA ALA A 628 31.43 -18.71 -19.25
C ALA A 628 30.70 -17.36 -19.19
N PHE A 629 30.16 -16.99 -18.03
CA PHE A 629 29.45 -15.74 -17.82
C PHE A 629 30.37 -14.52 -18.00
N TYR A 630 31.47 -14.47 -17.24
CA TYR A 630 32.41 -13.35 -17.27
C TYR A 630 33.08 -13.20 -18.65
N LYS A 631 33.46 -14.31 -19.31
CA LYS A 631 34.04 -14.28 -20.67
C LYS A 631 33.06 -13.77 -21.72
N ALA A 632 31.78 -14.07 -21.57
CA ALA A 632 30.77 -13.57 -22.51
C ALA A 632 30.52 -12.07 -22.31
N TYR A 633 30.42 -11.62 -21.06
CA TYR A 633 30.27 -10.22 -20.72
C TYR A 633 31.49 -9.39 -21.16
N SER A 634 32.70 -9.95 -21.03
CA SER A 634 33.95 -9.26 -21.38
C SER A 634 34.12 -8.92 -22.86
N LYS A 635 33.18 -9.33 -23.73
CA LYS A 635 33.12 -8.88 -25.12
C LYS A 635 32.68 -7.41 -25.24
N TYR A 636 31.96 -6.91 -24.25
CA TYR A 636 31.37 -5.58 -24.23
C TYR A 636 32.21 -4.62 -23.39
N TYR A 637 32.73 -5.09 -22.25
CA TYR A 637 33.39 -4.24 -21.25
C TYR A 637 34.51 -4.98 -20.53
N ASP A 638 35.58 -4.27 -20.18
CA ASP A 638 36.69 -4.84 -19.41
C ASP A 638 36.28 -5.16 -17.97
N ILE A 639 36.76 -6.31 -17.47
CA ILE A 639 36.48 -6.82 -16.12
C ILE A 639 37.80 -6.84 -15.35
N ASP A 640 38.28 -5.65 -15.01
CA ASP A 640 39.54 -5.47 -14.30
C ASP A 640 39.40 -5.66 -12.77
N LYS A 641 40.48 -5.38 -12.04
CA LYS A 641 40.51 -5.51 -10.58
C LYS A 641 39.61 -4.48 -9.90
N ASP A 642 39.44 -3.30 -10.49
CA ASP A 642 38.67 -2.23 -9.88
C ASP A 642 37.17 -2.45 -10.07
N PHE A 643 36.76 -2.99 -11.23
CA PHE A 643 35.40 -3.48 -11.44
C PHE A 643 35.01 -4.57 -10.43
N LYS A 644 35.91 -5.53 -10.16
CA LYS A 644 35.67 -6.56 -9.12
C LYS A 644 35.52 -5.96 -7.73
N LYS A 645 36.33 -4.95 -7.37
CA LYS A 645 36.17 -4.21 -6.11
C LYS A 645 34.84 -3.45 -6.07
N LYS A 646 34.40 -2.84 -7.19
CA LYS A 646 33.08 -2.20 -7.29
C LYS A 646 31.96 -3.19 -7.00
N ILE A 647 32.03 -4.42 -7.52
CA ILE A 647 31.04 -5.48 -7.18
C ILE A 647 30.99 -5.71 -5.67
N GLU A 648 32.14 -5.81 -4.98
CA GLU A 648 32.16 -5.99 -3.51
C GLU A 648 31.57 -4.80 -2.75
N ILE A 649 31.88 -3.57 -3.18
CA ILE A 649 31.34 -2.32 -2.61
C ILE A 649 29.81 -2.32 -2.68
N TYR A 650 29.25 -2.54 -3.88
CA TYR A 650 27.80 -2.53 -4.05
C TYR A 650 27.13 -3.75 -3.41
N LYS A 651 27.82 -4.90 -3.37
CA LYS A 651 27.33 -6.09 -2.65
C LYS A 651 27.20 -5.81 -1.15
N LEU A 652 28.15 -5.10 -0.54
CA LEU A 652 28.05 -4.74 0.88
C LEU A 652 26.83 -3.84 1.15
N LEU A 653 26.60 -2.83 0.31
CA LEU A 653 25.43 -1.96 0.44
C LEU A 653 24.12 -2.73 0.22
N TRP A 654 24.09 -3.62 -0.76
CA TRP A 654 22.93 -4.48 -1.02
C TRP A 654 22.65 -5.44 0.15
N LEU A 655 23.66 -6.12 0.69
CA LEU A 655 23.50 -7.00 1.86
C LEU A 655 22.98 -6.25 3.08
N LEU A 656 23.42 -5.00 3.29
CA LEU A 656 22.93 -4.16 4.38
C LEU A 656 21.42 -3.87 4.23
N LYS A 657 20.98 -3.54 3.01
CA LYS A 657 19.55 -3.35 2.68
C LYS A 657 18.73 -4.60 2.92
N GLU A 658 19.17 -5.75 2.42
CA GLU A 658 18.46 -7.03 2.60
C GLU A 658 18.40 -7.43 4.08
N PHE A 659 19.46 -7.19 4.85
CA PHE A 659 19.46 -7.42 6.29
C PHE A 659 18.44 -6.54 7.01
N ASN A 660 18.40 -5.24 6.69
CA ASN A 660 17.45 -4.31 7.29
C ASN A 660 16.00 -4.72 6.99
N PHE A 661 15.73 -5.06 5.73
CA PHE A 661 14.43 -5.53 5.29
C PHE A 661 13.99 -6.82 6.00
N GLU A 662 14.85 -7.85 6.06
CA GLU A 662 14.54 -9.09 6.78
C GLU A 662 14.36 -8.86 8.28
N SER A 663 15.14 -7.96 8.89
CA SER A 663 15.00 -7.62 10.30
C SER A 663 13.66 -6.97 10.60
N GLU A 664 13.16 -6.14 9.69
CA GLU A 664 11.82 -5.56 9.76
C GLU A 664 10.72 -6.63 9.61
N LEU A 665 10.84 -7.53 8.63
CA LEU A 665 9.90 -8.64 8.44
C LEU A 665 9.79 -9.51 9.71
N ARG A 666 10.93 -9.87 10.30
CA ARG A 666 10.97 -10.64 11.55
C ARG A 666 10.27 -9.93 12.71
N ARG A 667 10.42 -8.61 12.80
CA ARG A 667 9.74 -7.78 13.81
C ARG A 667 8.22 -7.69 13.55
N LYS A 668 7.81 -7.54 12.30
CA LYS A 668 6.40 -7.31 11.92
C LYS A 668 5.54 -8.58 11.92
N TYR A 669 6.09 -9.77 11.68
CA TYR A 669 5.30 -11.00 11.52
C TYR A 669 5.54 -12.03 12.64
N THR A 670 4.45 -12.54 13.22
CA THR A 670 4.47 -13.55 14.32
C THR A 670 4.34 -15.00 13.84
N LYS A 671 4.24 -15.23 12.52
CA LYS A 671 4.14 -16.60 11.98
C LYS A 671 5.47 -17.35 12.13
N PRO A 672 5.49 -18.56 12.74
CA PRO A 672 6.74 -19.29 13.01
C PRO A 672 7.58 -19.59 11.76
N GLU A 673 6.94 -19.88 10.63
CA GLU A 673 7.60 -20.19 9.36
C GLU A 673 8.35 -18.96 8.79
N ILE A 674 7.72 -17.78 8.85
CA ILE A 674 8.32 -16.51 8.41
C ILE A 674 9.49 -16.14 9.34
N GLN A 675 9.30 -16.30 10.65
CA GLN A 675 10.36 -16.01 11.62
C GLN A 675 11.58 -16.92 11.45
N ARG A 676 11.37 -18.21 11.16
CA ARG A 676 12.46 -19.16 10.91
C ARG A 676 13.22 -18.83 9.64
N SER A 677 12.51 -18.65 8.52
CA SER A 677 13.12 -18.29 7.23
C SER A 677 13.91 -16.99 7.33
N SER A 678 13.34 -15.98 7.99
CA SER A 678 14.01 -14.69 8.19
C SER A 678 15.25 -14.82 9.07
N SER A 679 15.22 -15.66 10.10
CA SER A 679 16.40 -15.89 10.96
C SER A 679 17.57 -16.52 10.20
N GLU A 680 17.29 -17.53 9.35
CA GLU A 680 18.31 -18.15 8.50
C GLU A 680 18.90 -17.16 7.48
N SER A 681 18.06 -16.32 6.85
CA SER A 681 18.51 -15.24 5.95
C SER A 681 19.39 -14.21 6.66
N LEU A 682 18.99 -13.74 7.84
CA LEU A 682 19.72 -12.74 8.63
C LEU A 682 21.12 -13.23 9.03
N GLU A 683 21.24 -14.49 9.46
CA GLU A 683 22.54 -15.09 9.79
C GLU A 683 23.47 -15.12 8.58
N ASN A 684 22.94 -15.51 7.41
CA ASN A 684 23.71 -15.54 6.16
C ASN A 684 24.16 -14.14 5.72
N TYR A 685 23.28 -13.15 5.74
CA TYR A 685 23.65 -11.77 5.38
C TYR A 685 24.70 -11.21 6.34
N LEU A 686 24.52 -11.43 7.64
CA LEU A 686 25.48 -11.00 8.64
C LEU A 686 26.85 -11.67 8.48
N PHE A 687 26.88 -12.96 8.12
CA PHE A 687 28.11 -13.69 7.82
C PHE A 687 28.86 -13.07 6.64
N GLU A 688 28.14 -12.76 5.55
CA GLU A 688 28.73 -12.18 4.34
C GLU A 688 29.20 -10.74 4.54
N ILE A 689 28.41 -9.91 5.25
CA ILE A 689 28.82 -8.55 5.65
C ILE A 689 30.14 -8.62 6.42
N LYS A 690 30.22 -9.51 7.42
CA LYS A 690 31.45 -9.73 8.22
C LYS A 690 32.62 -10.19 7.36
N ALA A 691 32.40 -11.05 6.37
CA ALA A 691 33.45 -11.51 5.46
C ALA A 691 34.03 -10.36 4.63
N ILE A 692 33.18 -9.48 4.09
CA ILE A 692 33.61 -8.34 3.28
C ILE A 692 34.41 -7.33 4.12
N ILE A 693 33.94 -6.97 5.31
CA ILE A 693 34.65 -6.01 6.18
C ILE A 693 35.92 -6.58 6.84
N ARG A 694 36.02 -7.92 7.00
CA ARG A 694 37.22 -8.57 7.56
C ARG A 694 38.41 -8.56 6.61
N ASN A 695 38.20 -8.49 5.30
CA ASN A 695 39.25 -8.30 4.31
C ASN A 695 40.00 -6.95 4.46
N ILE A 696 39.66 -6.11 5.45
CA ILE A 696 40.38 -4.90 5.85
C ILE A 696 41.48 -5.21 6.91
N PHE A 697 41.35 -6.31 7.64
CA PHE A 697 42.22 -6.66 8.77
C PHE A 697 43.23 -7.79 8.48
N GLN A 698 43.25 -8.29 7.23
CA GLN A 698 44.27 -9.18 6.67
C GLN A 698 44.96 -8.46 5.53
#